data_AF-A0A6B0RNV5-F1
#
_entry.id   AF-A0A6B0RNV5-F1
#
_cell.length_a   1.000
_cell.length_b   1.000
_cell.length_c   1.000
_cell.angle_alpha   90.00
_cell.angle_beta   90.00
_cell.angle_gamma   90.00
#
_symmetry.space_group_name_H-M   'P 1'
#
loop_
_entity.id
_entity.type
_entity.pdbx_description
1 polymer ?
#
loop_
_entity_poly.entity_id
_entity_poly.type
_entity_poly.pdbx_seq_one_letter_code
_entity_poly.pdbx_strand_id
1 'polypeptide(L)'
;MANTVYILLNNNNLDPILWKEWDNITFKTLKESLMNPPALDLCGSTTELVCMTGSKLILAGHGWTPLQSIPNCMRSDWISRENALLSTSKETLLQLTPACGTRENNFTLEHCIPHKGQLPLILSSPSEEGDNDLNSQVKSSWVIMAEGGFDPCECVCSHEHAMRRLINLLRQSQSYCTDTECLQELPGPSSDNGISITMILMAWMVIAVILFLLRPPNLRGSNLTGKPASPHNSKSVIKLTFVHQHLVKQELHGTVMFEIKKICCIGAGYVGGPTCSVIAHMCPEIRVTVVDINESRINAWNSPTLPIYEPGLKEVVESCRGKNLFFSTNIDDAIKEADLVFISVNTPTKTYGMGKGRAADLKYIEACARRIVQNSHGYKIVTEKSTVPVRAAESIRRIFDANTKPNLNLQVLSNPEFLAEGTAIKDLKNPDRVLIGGDETPEGQRAVQALCAVYEHWVPREKILTTNTWSSELSKLTANAFLAQRISSINSISALCEATGADVEEVATAIGMDQRIGNKFLKASVGFGGSCFQKDVLNLVYLCEALNLPEVARYWQQVIDMNDYQRRRFASRIIDSLFNTVTDKKIAILGFAFKKDTGDTRESSSIYISKYLMDEGAHLHIYDPKVPREQIVVDLSHPGVSKDDQVARLVTISKDPYEACDGAHAVVICTEWDMFKELDYERIHKKMLKPAFIFDGRRVLDGLHNELQTIGFQIETIGKKVSSKRIPYAPSGEIPKFSLQDMPNKKPRV
;
A
#
# COMPACT_ATOMS: atom_id res chain seq x y z
N MET A 1 -33.97 -1.48 -34.53
CA MET A 1 -34.69 -2.30 -33.54
C MET A 1 -33.94 -2.09 -32.21
N ALA A 2 -34.35 -1.23 -31.27
CA ALA A 2 -35.65 -0.60 -31.01
C ALA A 2 -36.75 -1.66 -30.77
N ASN A 3 -37.48 -1.69 -29.64
CA ASN A 3 -37.94 -0.56 -28.80
C ASN A 3 -37.73 -0.70 -27.28
N THR A 4 -37.88 0.44 -26.61
CA THR A 4 -38.01 0.64 -25.16
C THR A 4 -39.49 0.63 -24.73
N VAL A 5 -39.81 0.22 -23.50
CA VAL A 5 -40.96 0.75 -22.74
C VAL A 5 -40.51 1.04 -21.31
N TYR A 6 -40.96 2.17 -20.76
CA TYR A 6 -40.63 2.69 -19.44
C TYR A 6 -41.95 3.18 -18.82
N ILE A 7 -42.37 2.66 -17.67
CA ILE A 7 -43.53 3.19 -16.91
C ILE A 7 -43.19 3.20 -15.42
N LEU A 8 -43.51 4.31 -14.75
CA LEU A 8 -43.38 4.47 -13.31
C LEU A 8 -44.66 3.99 -12.61
N LEU A 9 -44.53 3.47 -11.39
CA LEU A 9 -45.50 3.71 -10.33
C LEU A 9 -44.76 4.09 -9.04
N ASN A 10 -45.45 4.86 -8.20
CA ASN A 10 -44.93 5.51 -7.00
C ASN A 10 -46.01 5.47 -5.90
N ASN A 11 -45.61 5.80 -4.67
CA ASN A 11 -46.42 5.99 -3.46
C ASN A 11 -46.97 4.73 -2.73
N ASN A 12 -46.45 4.58 -1.51
CA ASN A 12 -47.20 4.50 -0.24
C ASN A 12 -48.05 3.26 0.12
N ASN A 13 -47.75 2.78 1.33
CA ASN A 13 -48.65 2.22 2.35
C ASN A 13 -49.56 1.04 1.97
N LEU A 14 -49.24 -0.14 2.50
CA LEU A 14 -49.90 -0.62 3.73
C LEU A 14 -49.04 -1.70 4.43
N ASP A 15 -49.33 -1.93 5.71
CA ASP A 15 -48.56 -2.81 6.62
C ASP A 15 -49.26 -4.20 6.74
N PRO A 16 -48.95 -5.11 7.71
CA PRO A 16 -48.71 -6.51 7.40
C PRO A 16 -49.92 -7.42 7.73
N ILE A 17 -49.76 -8.74 7.54
CA ILE A 17 -50.34 -9.90 8.29
C ILE A 17 -50.56 -11.11 7.36
N LEU A 18 -50.35 -12.33 7.89
CA LEU A 18 -50.36 -13.65 7.22
C LEU A 18 -49.19 -13.82 6.22
N TRP A 19 -48.62 -15.00 6.00
CA TRP A 19 -49.12 -16.36 6.22
C TRP A 19 -48.37 -17.17 7.27
N LYS A 20 -49.06 -18.16 7.85
CA LYS A 20 -48.51 -19.30 8.57
C LYS A 20 -49.40 -20.52 8.30
N GLU A 21 -48.81 -21.71 8.26
CA GLU A 21 -49.49 -23.04 8.35
C GLU A 21 -50.65 -23.33 7.38
N TRP A 22 -50.36 -24.08 6.30
CA TRP A 22 -51.25 -25.10 5.75
C TRP A 22 -50.46 -26.42 5.63
N ASP A 23 -51.10 -27.54 5.97
CA ASP A 23 -50.43 -28.80 6.32
C ASP A 23 -50.70 -29.96 5.32
N ASN A 24 -49.99 -31.06 5.51
CA ASN A 24 -49.85 -32.25 4.64
C ASN A 24 -51.15 -32.93 4.20
N ILE A 25 -51.24 -33.33 2.92
CA ILE A 25 -52.20 -34.35 2.42
C ILE A 25 -51.54 -35.38 1.47
N THR A 26 -51.43 -36.62 1.98
CA THR A 26 -51.39 -37.97 1.34
C THR A 26 -50.43 -38.37 0.21
N PHE A 27 -49.72 -39.47 0.49
CA PHE A 27 -49.32 -40.58 -0.41
C PHE A 27 -50.33 -40.95 -1.53
N LYS A 28 -49.87 -41.61 -2.61
CA LYS A 28 -50.01 -43.09 -2.82
C LYS A 28 -49.90 -43.59 -4.29
N THR A 29 -48.74 -44.12 -4.68
CA THR A 29 -48.65 -45.20 -5.70
C THR A 29 -47.47 -46.14 -5.43
N LEU A 30 -47.58 -47.39 -5.93
CA LEU A 30 -46.75 -48.56 -5.63
C LEU A 30 -45.30 -48.46 -6.20
N LYS A 31 -44.23 -49.09 -5.68
CA LYS A 31 -43.97 -50.35 -4.93
C LYS A 31 -43.90 -51.63 -5.79
N GLU A 32 -42.68 -52.09 -6.15
CA GLU A 32 -42.28 -53.53 -6.13
C GLU A 32 -40.79 -53.79 -6.46
N SER A 33 -40.32 -55.05 -6.25
CA SER A 33 -38.92 -55.55 -6.29
C SER A 33 -37.98 -55.03 -5.17
N LEU A 34 -37.75 -55.77 -4.08
CA LEU A 34 -36.80 -56.91 -3.88
C LEU A 34 -35.34 -56.43 -3.75
N MET A 35 -34.58 -56.58 -2.64
CA MET A 35 -34.34 -57.67 -1.65
C MET A 35 -33.55 -58.90 -2.18
N ASN A 36 -32.48 -59.21 -1.43
CA ASN A 36 -31.55 -60.35 -1.49
C ASN A 36 -30.51 -60.42 -2.65
N PRO A 37 -29.26 -60.83 -2.37
CA PRO A 37 -28.21 -61.06 -3.36
C PRO A 37 -28.11 -62.54 -3.81
N PRO A 38 -27.55 -62.81 -5.01
CA PRO A 38 -27.06 -64.14 -5.39
C PRO A 38 -25.56 -64.31 -5.05
N ALA A 39 -25.18 -65.55 -4.75
CA ALA A 39 -23.81 -66.06 -4.86
C ALA A 39 -23.76 -67.11 -6.00
N LEU A 40 -22.61 -67.78 -6.19
CA LEU A 40 -22.31 -68.79 -7.23
C LEU A 40 -22.00 -68.19 -8.63
N ASP A 41 -21.02 -68.67 -9.41
CA ASP A 41 -19.94 -69.63 -9.08
C ASP A 41 -18.66 -69.50 -9.96
N LEU A 42 -17.68 -70.35 -9.69
CA LEU A 42 -16.35 -70.50 -10.27
C LEU A 42 -16.25 -70.68 -11.81
N CYS A 43 -15.40 -69.87 -12.45
CA CYS A 43 -14.41 -70.29 -13.45
C CYS A 43 -13.45 -69.12 -13.80
N GLY A 44 -12.15 -69.28 -14.05
CA GLY A 44 -11.33 -70.50 -14.01
C GLY A 44 -10.09 -70.44 -14.90
N SER A 45 -9.06 -69.67 -14.53
CA SER A 45 -7.72 -69.78 -15.12
C SER A 45 -6.62 -69.40 -14.12
N THR A 46 -5.48 -70.10 -14.20
CA THR A 46 -4.45 -70.15 -13.15
C THR A 46 -3.06 -69.82 -13.68
N THR A 47 -2.30 -68.98 -12.96
CA THR A 47 -0.84 -69.09 -12.92
C THR A 47 -0.31 -68.71 -11.53
N GLU A 48 0.46 -69.61 -10.93
CA GLU A 48 1.23 -69.40 -9.70
C GLU A 48 2.46 -68.50 -10.00
N LEU A 49 2.82 -67.52 -9.17
CA LEU A 49 3.25 -67.53 -7.75
C LEU A 49 4.72 -67.98 -7.58
N VAL A 50 5.60 -66.99 -7.38
CA VAL A 50 6.84 -67.14 -6.61
C VAL A 50 6.94 -65.94 -5.67
N CYS A 51 7.07 -66.20 -4.37
CA CYS A 51 7.39 -65.20 -3.36
C CYS A 51 8.81 -65.48 -2.83
N MET A 52 9.62 -64.45 -2.59
CA MET A 52 10.80 -64.57 -1.73
C MET A 52 10.98 -63.36 -0.83
N THR A 53 11.35 -63.64 0.42
CA THR A 53 11.33 -62.71 1.54
C THR A 53 12.74 -62.23 1.91
N GLY A 54 12.91 -60.90 1.94
CA GLY A 54 13.73 -60.10 2.86
C GLY A 54 15.15 -60.52 3.27
N SER A 55 16.04 -59.53 3.37
CA SER A 55 16.99 -59.39 4.51
C SER A 55 17.82 -58.12 4.40
N LYS A 56 18.37 -57.66 5.53
CA LYS A 56 19.34 -56.56 5.61
C LYS A 56 20.71 -57.03 5.10
N LEU A 57 21.52 -56.11 4.59
CA LEU A 57 22.91 -56.03 5.05
C LEU A 57 23.40 -54.58 5.09
N ILE A 58 24.28 -54.30 6.06
CA ILE A 58 25.05 -53.07 6.21
C ILE A 58 26.46 -53.38 5.71
N LEU A 59 27.13 -52.44 5.06
CA LEU A 59 28.60 -52.35 5.13
C LEU A 59 29.04 -50.88 4.98
N ALA A 60 30.09 -50.53 5.72
CA ALA A 60 30.68 -49.19 5.75
C ALA A 60 32.16 -49.25 5.30
N GLY A 61 32.73 -48.11 4.90
CA GLY A 61 34.14 -48.02 4.51
C GLY A 61 34.71 -46.61 4.70
N HIS A 62 35.55 -46.43 5.72
CA HIS A 62 36.49 -45.30 5.83
C HIS A 62 37.86 -45.71 5.25
N GLY A 63 38.69 -44.77 4.80
CA GLY A 63 40.15 -45.02 4.70
C GLY A 63 40.98 -44.35 3.60
N TRP A 64 41.21 -43.04 3.71
CA TRP A 64 42.53 -42.38 3.57
C TRP A 64 43.55 -42.78 2.47
N THR A 65 43.81 -41.81 1.55
CA THR A 65 45.16 -41.37 1.06
C THR A 65 46.02 -42.30 0.16
N PRO A 66 47.15 -41.83 -0.43
CA PRO A 66 47.29 -40.76 -1.44
C PRO A 66 48.17 -41.19 -2.65
N LEU A 67 48.81 -40.24 -3.38
CA LEU A 67 49.75 -40.40 -4.53
C LEU A 67 49.12 -40.87 -5.86
N GLN A 68 49.70 -40.65 -7.06
CA GLN A 68 50.44 -39.51 -7.66
C GLN A 68 50.61 -39.78 -9.19
N SER A 69 51.18 -38.82 -9.93
CA SER A 69 51.81 -38.96 -11.26
C SER A 69 50.96 -39.00 -12.55
N ILE A 70 51.53 -38.36 -13.58
CA ILE A 70 51.09 -38.11 -14.97
C ILE A 70 52.19 -38.72 -15.88
N PRO A 71 51.89 -39.39 -17.02
CA PRO A 71 52.28 -38.77 -18.31
C PRO A 71 51.48 -39.14 -19.60
N ASN A 72 51.16 -38.10 -20.37
CA ASN A 72 51.34 -37.91 -21.83
C ASN A 72 51.25 -39.08 -22.85
N CYS A 73 50.41 -38.91 -23.88
CA CYS A 73 50.71 -38.93 -25.34
C CYS A 73 49.41 -39.02 -26.19
N MET A 74 49.35 -38.75 -27.51
CA MET A 74 49.92 -37.72 -28.40
C MET A 74 49.31 -37.88 -29.82
N ARG A 75 48.85 -36.81 -30.50
CA ARG A 75 48.64 -36.69 -31.99
C ARG A 75 47.60 -37.63 -32.68
N SER A 76 47.09 -37.38 -33.89
CA SER A 76 47.17 -36.20 -34.82
C SER A 76 46.04 -36.21 -35.89
N ASP A 77 45.57 -35.00 -36.24
CA ASP A 77 45.28 -34.40 -37.57
C ASP A 77 44.87 -35.23 -38.83
N TRP A 78 44.11 -34.57 -39.74
CA TRP A 78 44.36 -34.44 -41.20
C TRP A 78 43.47 -33.27 -41.73
N ILE A 79 44.02 -32.18 -42.31
CA ILE A 79 44.28 -31.96 -43.77
C ILE A 79 42.98 -31.92 -44.60
N SER A 80 42.57 -30.85 -45.31
CA SER A 80 43.14 -29.52 -45.69
C SER A 80 41.98 -28.47 -45.82
N ARG A 81 41.89 -27.35 -46.58
CA ARG A 81 42.53 -26.60 -47.72
C ARG A 81 41.88 -25.16 -47.69
N GLU A 82 42.27 -24.03 -48.33
CA GLU A 82 43.42 -23.53 -49.11
C GLU A 82 43.30 -21.97 -49.35
N ASN A 83 44.39 -21.29 -49.77
CA ASN A 83 44.55 -20.05 -50.60
C ASN A 83 43.68 -18.75 -50.42
N ALA A 84 44.18 -17.51 -50.62
CA ALA A 84 45.56 -16.96 -50.74
C ALA A 84 45.62 -15.40 -50.81
N LEU A 85 46.84 -14.84 -50.61
CA LEU A 85 47.44 -13.59 -51.18
C LEU A 85 47.22 -12.16 -50.58
N LEU A 86 48.27 -11.33 -50.79
CA LEU A 86 48.50 -9.88 -50.52
C LEU A 86 48.56 -9.45 -49.02
N SER A 87 49.62 -8.89 -48.39
CA SER A 87 50.73 -7.94 -48.75
C SER A 87 50.30 -6.45 -48.72
N THR A 88 51.02 -5.45 -48.16
CA THR A 88 52.46 -5.27 -47.80
C THR A 88 52.68 -4.29 -46.62
N SER A 89 53.90 -4.24 -46.05
CA SER A 89 54.66 -3.04 -45.54
C SER A 89 54.05 -2.04 -44.52
N LYS A 90 54.77 -1.39 -43.58
CA LYS A 90 56.09 -1.54 -42.89
C LYS A 90 56.26 -0.33 -41.91
N GLU A 91 57.37 -0.27 -41.17
CA GLU A 91 58.00 0.93 -40.53
C GLU A 91 57.56 1.38 -39.11
N THR A 92 58.42 1.96 -38.23
CA THR A 92 59.91 1.95 -38.06
C THR A 92 60.34 2.61 -36.73
N LEU A 93 61.17 1.93 -35.90
CA LEU A 93 62.12 2.42 -34.85
C LEU A 93 61.65 3.44 -33.75
N LEU A 94 62.42 3.81 -32.68
CA LEU A 94 63.26 3.09 -31.69
C LEU A 94 63.66 4.07 -30.53
N GLN A 95 64.46 3.58 -29.56
CA GLN A 95 65.20 4.29 -28.47
C GLN A 95 64.38 4.60 -27.18
N LEU A 96 64.69 4.09 -25.97
CA LEU A 96 65.93 3.90 -25.15
C LEU A 96 66.31 5.17 -24.34
N THR A 97 66.02 5.26 -23.02
CA THR A 97 66.82 4.82 -21.81
C THR A 97 68.13 5.58 -21.59
N PRO A 98 68.78 5.63 -20.39
CA PRO A 98 68.55 4.93 -19.09
C PRO A 98 68.32 5.95 -17.92
N ALA A 99 68.53 5.73 -16.61
CA ALA A 99 69.11 4.69 -15.72
C ALA A 99 68.31 4.68 -14.38
N CYS A 100 68.16 3.61 -13.58
CA CYS A 100 68.97 2.45 -13.15
C CYS A 100 69.76 2.69 -11.83
N GLY A 101 69.51 1.81 -10.84
CA GLY A 101 70.05 1.82 -9.47
C GLY A 101 68.97 1.45 -8.43
N THR A 102 68.81 0.19 -8.01
CA THR A 102 69.43 -0.44 -6.80
C THR A 102 69.17 0.34 -5.51
N ARG A 103 68.64 -0.21 -4.39
CA ARG A 103 68.46 -1.60 -3.88
C ARG A 103 67.50 -1.53 -2.65
N GLU A 104 66.88 -2.57 -2.07
CA GLU A 104 66.79 -4.04 -2.28
C GLU A 104 65.48 -4.60 -1.64
N ASN A 105 65.45 -5.88 -1.23
CA ASN A 105 64.35 -6.57 -0.50
C ASN A 105 64.22 -6.08 0.98
N ASN A 106 63.14 -6.26 1.75
CA ASN A 106 62.34 -7.49 1.93
C ASN A 106 60.97 -7.28 2.66
N PHE A 107 60.15 -8.34 2.70
CA PHE A 107 58.89 -8.49 3.49
C PHE A 107 59.16 -8.65 5.03
N THR A 108 58.21 -8.76 6.00
CA THR A 108 56.80 -9.29 5.99
C THR A 108 56.00 -8.93 7.27
N LEU A 109 54.66 -9.03 7.20
CA LEU A 109 53.63 -9.41 8.24
C LEU A 109 53.74 -9.00 9.74
N GLU A 110 52.62 -8.45 10.30
CA GLU A 110 51.70 -9.03 11.33
C GLU A 110 50.72 -7.92 11.86
N HIS A 111 49.39 -8.04 11.80
CA HIS A 111 48.41 -8.78 12.64
C HIS A 111 47.80 -8.02 13.87
N CYS A 112 46.52 -7.63 13.74
CA CYS A 112 45.41 -7.79 14.70
C CYS A 112 45.19 -6.94 16.01
N ILE A 113 44.36 -5.89 15.86
CA ILE A 113 43.20 -5.47 16.73
C ILE A 113 43.51 -4.88 18.17
N PRO A 114 42.54 -4.54 19.06
CA PRO A 114 42.23 -3.13 19.43
C PRO A 114 42.38 -2.71 20.91
N HIS A 115 42.34 -1.39 21.21
CA HIS A 115 41.29 -0.73 22.06
C HIS A 115 41.57 0.75 22.43
N LYS A 116 40.48 1.56 22.52
CA LYS A 116 40.31 2.82 23.32
C LYS A 116 41.22 4.01 22.92
N GLY A 117 40.82 5.29 23.08
CA GLY A 117 39.53 5.89 23.48
C GLY A 117 39.65 7.41 23.74
N GLN A 118 38.55 8.04 24.17
CA GLN A 118 38.42 9.42 24.71
C GLN A 118 38.40 10.63 23.75
N LEU A 119 37.43 11.52 24.04
CA LEU A 119 37.24 12.94 23.66
C LEU A 119 38.15 13.86 24.54
N PRO A 120 38.42 15.17 24.24
CA PRO A 120 37.48 16.25 23.85
C PRO A 120 37.90 17.06 22.58
N LEU A 121 37.12 17.97 21.97
CA LEU A 121 35.95 18.83 22.34
C LEU A 121 36.29 20.23 22.93
N ILE A 122 36.69 21.16 22.05
CA ILE A 122 36.61 22.64 22.17
C ILE A 122 36.35 23.16 20.72
N LEU A 123 35.32 23.92 20.31
CA LEU A 123 34.70 25.20 20.72
C LEU A 123 35.45 26.50 20.32
N SER A 124 35.19 27.03 19.11
CA SER A 124 34.94 28.47 18.87
C SER A 124 34.65 28.80 17.39
N SER A 125 33.63 29.61 17.12
CA SER A 125 33.56 30.54 15.98
C SER A 125 33.97 31.96 16.45
N PRO A 126 34.22 32.94 15.55
CA PRO A 126 33.10 33.85 15.15
C PRO A 126 33.22 34.46 13.72
N SER A 127 32.23 35.30 13.36
CA SER A 127 32.24 36.58 12.57
C SER A 127 33.36 36.93 11.54
N GLU A 128 33.17 37.74 10.49
CA GLU A 128 32.04 38.43 9.79
C GLU A 128 32.63 39.12 8.52
N GLU A 129 31.81 39.42 7.49
CA GLU A 129 32.03 40.42 6.40
C GLU A 129 33.34 40.35 5.55
N GLY A 130 33.55 41.01 4.39
CA GLY A 130 32.66 41.76 3.47
C GLY A 130 33.43 42.38 2.28
N ASP A 131 32.93 42.18 1.04
CA ASP A 131 33.12 42.95 -0.23
C ASP A 131 34.49 43.26 -0.92
N ASN A 132 34.37 43.49 -2.25
CA ASN A 132 35.22 44.28 -3.18
C ASN A 132 36.56 43.74 -3.76
N ASP A 133 36.43 42.78 -4.68
CA ASP A 133 36.75 42.90 -6.13
C ASP A 133 37.64 44.08 -6.65
N LEU A 134 38.77 43.78 -7.34
CA LEU A 134 39.01 44.17 -8.76
C LEU A 134 40.33 43.62 -9.38
N ASN A 135 40.25 43.21 -10.66
CA ASN A 135 41.33 43.08 -11.68
C ASN A 135 42.44 42.01 -11.51
N SER A 136 43.01 41.40 -12.58
CA SER A 136 42.82 41.61 -14.03
C SER A 136 42.97 40.35 -14.92
N GLN A 137 42.03 40.18 -15.85
CA GLN A 137 42.17 39.70 -17.24
C GLN A 137 43.11 38.52 -17.62
N VAL A 138 42.50 37.43 -18.09
CA VAL A 138 42.66 36.94 -19.49
C VAL A 138 41.27 36.59 -20.03
N LYS A 139 40.98 36.86 -21.30
CA LYS A 139 39.70 36.51 -21.96
C LYS A 139 39.85 35.33 -22.93
N SER A 140 38.93 34.38 -22.84
CA SER A 140 38.43 33.60 -23.98
C SER A 140 36.94 33.30 -23.74
N SER A 141 36.15 33.12 -24.81
CA SER A 141 34.69 33.06 -24.73
C SER A 141 34.12 32.07 -25.73
N TRP A 142 33.78 30.87 -25.27
CA TRP A 142 33.09 29.86 -26.07
C TRP A 142 32.03 29.11 -25.27
N VAL A 143 30.78 29.24 -25.74
CA VAL A 143 29.62 28.34 -25.68
C VAL A 143 29.71 27.16 -24.70
N ILE A 144 28.78 27.13 -23.74
CA ILE A 144 28.44 25.91 -22.98
C ILE A 144 27.76 24.92 -23.95
N MET A 145 28.40 23.79 -24.20
CA MET A 145 27.81 22.62 -24.87
C MET A 145 27.19 21.65 -23.84
N ALA A 146 26.20 20.88 -24.29
CA ALA A 146 25.45 19.95 -23.44
C ALA A 146 26.09 18.55 -23.35
N GLU A 147 25.67 17.81 -22.31
CA GLU A 147 25.62 16.34 -22.16
C GLU A 147 26.80 15.43 -22.61
N GLY A 148 27.28 14.61 -21.66
CA GLY A 148 27.80 13.27 -21.98
C GLY A 148 29.32 13.12 -22.15
N GLY A 149 30.06 13.05 -21.04
CA GLY A 149 31.45 12.55 -21.04
C GLY A 149 31.51 11.02 -21.21
N PHE A 150 32.42 10.52 -22.04
CA PHE A 150 32.64 9.10 -22.31
C PHE A 150 34.14 8.78 -22.43
N ASP A 151 34.58 7.65 -21.87
CA ASP A 151 35.97 7.19 -21.90
C ASP A 151 36.26 6.40 -23.19
N PRO A 152 37.30 6.75 -23.98
CA PRO A 152 37.65 6.03 -25.21
C PRO A 152 37.94 4.53 -25.06
N CYS A 153 38.28 4.03 -23.86
CA CYS A 153 38.82 2.67 -23.67
C CYS A 153 37.78 1.54 -23.61
N GLU A 154 36.48 1.80 -23.44
CA GLU A 154 35.48 0.71 -23.25
C GLU A 154 35.05 -0.02 -24.53
N CYS A 155 35.36 0.51 -25.72
CA CYS A 155 34.75 0.09 -26.99
C CYS A 155 35.32 -1.19 -27.66
N VAL A 156 35.83 -2.16 -26.88
CA VAL A 156 36.50 -3.37 -27.43
C VAL A 156 35.75 -4.69 -27.16
N CYS A 157 34.96 -4.80 -26.09
CA CYS A 157 34.63 -6.12 -25.50
C CYS A 157 33.17 -6.60 -25.53
N SER A 158 32.19 -5.92 -26.16
CA SER A 158 30.85 -6.54 -26.35
C SER A 158 30.07 -6.03 -27.57
N HIS A 159 29.37 -6.96 -28.23
CA HIS A 159 28.44 -6.65 -29.33
C HIS A 159 27.16 -5.94 -28.85
N GLU A 160 26.73 -6.20 -27.61
CA GLU A 160 25.47 -5.64 -27.08
C GLU A 160 25.55 -4.12 -26.91
N HIS A 161 26.67 -3.59 -26.39
CA HIS A 161 26.85 -2.15 -26.22
C HIS A 161 26.95 -1.42 -27.58
N ALA A 162 27.54 -2.04 -28.60
CA ALA A 162 27.53 -1.52 -29.97
C ALA A 162 26.09 -1.44 -30.52
N MET A 163 25.28 -2.50 -30.34
CA MET A 163 23.86 -2.52 -30.72
C MET A 163 23.05 -1.43 -30.00
N ARG A 164 23.22 -1.29 -28.67
CA ARG A 164 22.54 -0.24 -27.88
C ARG A 164 22.91 1.17 -28.36
N ARG A 165 24.18 1.42 -28.71
CA ARG A 165 24.64 2.72 -29.24
C ARG A 165 24.08 3.01 -30.64
N LEU A 166 23.99 1.98 -31.51
CA LEU A 166 23.34 2.10 -32.81
C LEU A 166 21.85 2.47 -32.68
N ILE A 167 21.12 1.81 -31.77
CA ILE A 167 19.70 2.07 -31.49
C ILE A 167 19.49 3.49 -30.94
N ASN A 168 20.38 3.98 -30.07
CA ASN A 168 20.29 5.35 -29.56
C ASN A 168 20.57 6.40 -30.64
N LEU A 169 21.55 6.19 -31.53
CA LEU A 169 21.78 7.07 -32.68
C LEU A 169 20.56 7.12 -33.63
N LEU A 170 19.97 5.96 -33.92
CA LEU A 170 18.74 5.88 -34.73
C LEU A 170 17.56 6.61 -34.06
N ARG A 171 17.44 6.56 -32.74
CA ARG A 171 16.42 7.33 -31.98
C ARG A 171 16.70 8.84 -31.99
N GLN A 172 17.96 9.26 -31.88
CA GLN A 172 18.34 10.67 -31.97
C GLN A 172 18.13 11.26 -33.37
N SER A 173 18.13 10.44 -34.43
CA SER A 173 17.80 10.88 -35.80
C SER A 173 16.31 11.12 -36.07
N GLN A 174 15.42 10.95 -35.09
CA GLN A 174 13.98 11.23 -35.23
C GLN A 174 13.61 12.51 -34.48
N SER A 175 13.72 13.66 -35.17
CA SER A 175 13.24 14.95 -34.67
C SER A 175 11.73 15.01 -34.59
N TYR A 176 11.21 15.67 -33.54
CA TYR A 176 9.78 15.88 -33.34
C TYR A 176 9.18 16.70 -34.49
N CYS A 177 7.99 16.30 -34.94
CA CYS A 177 7.11 17.15 -35.74
C CYS A 177 5.90 17.49 -34.86
N THR A 178 5.63 18.79 -34.67
CA THR A 178 4.47 19.30 -33.93
C THR A 178 3.48 19.94 -34.89
N ASP A 179 2.23 19.50 -34.85
CA ASP A 179 1.18 19.90 -35.79
C ASP A 179 0.77 21.38 -35.66
N THR A 180 1.50 22.30 -36.31
CA THR A 180 0.98 23.50 -37.00
C THR A 180 2.13 24.30 -37.66
N GLU A 181 2.69 23.83 -38.79
CA GLU A 181 3.39 24.67 -39.82
C GLU A 181 3.95 23.84 -41.01
N CYS A 182 3.09 23.11 -41.73
CA CYS A 182 3.47 22.40 -42.96
C CYS A 182 2.32 22.35 -43.99
N LEU A 183 1.88 23.52 -44.47
CA LEU A 183 0.87 23.64 -45.55
C LEU A 183 1.26 24.64 -46.65
N GLN A 184 2.52 24.57 -47.10
CA GLN A 184 2.97 25.16 -48.37
C GLN A 184 4.19 24.40 -48.91
N GLU A 185 4.42 24.54 -50.23
CA GLU A 185 5.57 24.03 -50.99
C GLU A 185 5.82 22.51 -51.04
N LEU A 186 5.01 21.82 -51.86
CA LEU A 186 5.45 20.61 -52.57
C LEU A 186 5.96 21.01 -53.98
N PRO A 187 7.27 20.93 -54.29
CA PRO A 187 7.76 21.10 -55.65
C PRO A 187 7.42 19.89 -56.54
N GLY A 188 7.18 20.15 -57.83
CA GLY A 188 6.82 19.12 -58.81
C GLY A 188 7.99 18.25 -59.27
N PRO A 189 7.72 17.21 -60.09
CA PRO A 189 8.72 16.19 -60.46
C PRO A 189 9.67 16.68 -61.57
N SER A 190 10.68 17.48 -61.21
CA SER A 190 11.75 17.90 -62.14
C SER A 190 13.08 18.26 -61.45
N SER A 191 13.80 17.26 -60.95
CA SER A 191 15.26 17.36 -60.69
C SER A 191 15.92 15.98 -60.73
N ASP A 192 17.04 15.87 -61.43
CA ASP A 192 17.83 14.64 -61.53
C ASP A 192 18.65 14.35 -60.26
N ASN A 193 19.14 13.11 -60.15
CA ASN A 193 19.98 12.56 -59.06
C ASN A 193 19.28 12.10 -57.77
N GLY A 194 17.98 11.82 -57.81
CA GLY A 194 17.31 11.01 -56.79
C GLY A 194 17.41 9.50 -57.07
N ILE A 195 17.66 8.66 -56.06
CA ILE A 195 17.52 7.20 -56.20
C ILE A 195 16.05 6.88 -56.49
N SER A 196 15.76 6.32 -57.67
CA SER A 196 14.38 6.06 -58.07
C SER A 196 13.67 5.11 -57.12
N ILE A 197 12.41 5.43 -56.79
CA ILE A 197 11.53 4.62 -55.92
C ILE A 197 11.44 3.16 -56.41
N THR A 198 11.58 2.91 -57.71
CA THR A 198 11.62 1.56 -58.28
C THR A 198 12.82 0.73 -57.80
N MET A 199 14.01 1.33 -57.63
CA MET A 199 15.18 0.63 -57.06
C MET A 199 14.98 0.29 -55.58
N ILE A 200 14.37 1.20 -54.82
CA ILE A 200 14.06 0.98 -53.40
C ILE A 200 13.06 -0.17 -53.25
N LEU A 201 12.01 -0.20 -54.09
CA LEU A 201 11.04 -1.30 -54.12
C LEU A 201 11.68 -2.64 -54.55
N MET A 202 12.60 -2.64 -55.52
CA MET A 202 13.36 -3.85 -55.88
C MET A 202 14.24 -4.35 -54.73
N ALA A 203 14.94 -3.45 -54.01
CA ALA A 203 15.75 -3.82 -52.85
C ALA A 203 14.91 -4.48 -51.75
N TRP A 204 13.75 -3.90 -51.42
CA TRP A 204 12.80 -4.50 -50.46
C TRP A 204 12.24 -5.84 -50.94
N MET A 205 11.94 -6.01 -52.22
CA MET A 205 11.54 -7.30 -52.80
C MET A 205 12.63 -8.37 -52.67
N VAL A 206 13.89 -8.03 -52.95
CA VAL A 206 15.03 -8.96 -52.79
C VAL A 206 15.22 -9.36 -51.33
N ILE A 207 15.17 -8.40 -50.40
CA ILE A 207 15.23 -8.69 -48.95
C ILE A 207 14.08 -9.59 -48.50
N ALA A 208 12.85 -9.34 -48.96
CA ALA A 208 11.69 -10.17 -48.64
C ALA A 208 11.84 -11.61 -49.18
N VAL A 209 12.39 -11.80 -50.38
CA VAL A 209 12.68 -13.13 -50.95
C VAL A 209 13.76 -13.86 -50.16
N ILE A 210 14.84 -13.17 -49.75
CA ILE A 210 15.90 -13.76 -48.91
C ILE A 210 15.32 -14.22 -47.56
N LEU A 211 14.52 -13.38 -46.89
CA LEU A 211 13.86 -13.72 -45.63
C LEU A 211 12.84 -14.87 -45.78
N PHE A 212 12.17 -14.97 -46.93
CA PHE A 212 11.25 -16.09 -47.24
C PHE A 212 12.00 -17.40 -47.45
N LEU A 213 13.15 -17.37 -48.15
CA LEU A 213 13.96 -18.57 -48.41
C LEU A 213 14.67 -19.09 -47.15
N LEU A 214 15.17 -18.18 -46.29
CA LEU A 214 15.77 -18.51 -44.99
C LEU A 214 14.75 -18.97 -43.92
N ARG A 215 13.44 -18.92 -44.22
CA ARG A 215 12.40 -19.33 -43.28
C ARG A 215 12.35 -20.87 -43.12
N PRO A 216 12.41 -21.42 -41.90
CA PRO A 216 12.43 -22.86 -41.66
C PRO A 216 11.15 -23.55 -42.15
N PRO A 217 11.25 -24.83 -42.59
CA PRO A 217 10.18 -25.50 -43.33
C PRO A 217 8.86 -25.66 -42.55
N ASN A 218 8.92 -25.73 -41.22
CA ASN A 218 7.74 -25.88 -40.34
C ASN A 218 6.75 -24.70 -40.39
N LEU A 219 7.08 -23.61 -41.11
CA LEU A 219 6.21 -22.45 -41.33
C LEU A 219 5.73 -22.29 -42.79
N ARG A 220 5.98 -23.29 -43.66
CA ARG A 220 5.49 -23.32 -45.04
C ARG A 220 4.14 -24.04 -45.13
N GLY A 221 3.10 -23.41 -44.58
CA GLY A 221 1.73 -23.92 -44.66
C GLY A 221 1.22 -24.01 -46.10
N SER A 222 0.47 -25.07 -46.41
CA SER A 222 -0.14 -25.28 -47.72
C SER A 222 -1.32 -24.33 -47.95
N ASN A 223 -1.36 -23.68 -49.12
CA ASN A 223 -2.50 -22.86 -49.54
C ASN A 223 -3.70 -23.74 -49.88
N LEU A 224 -4.91 -23.36 -49.43
CA LEU A 224 -5.93 -22.75 -50.29
C LEU A 224 -7.27 -22.43 -49.57
N THR A 225 -7.86 -21.29 -49.94
CA THR A 225 -9.29 -20.91 -49.85
C THR A 225 -10.05 -20.98 -48.51
N GLY A 226 -10.48 -19.80 -48.02
CA GLY A 226 -11.59 -19.67 -47.06
C GLY A 226 -11.50 -18.43 -46.15
N LYS A 227 -12.36 -17.41 -46.35
CA LYS A 227 -12.58 -16.35 -45.34
C LYS A 227 -13.60 -16.82 -44.30
N PRO A 228 -13.48 -16.40 -43.02
CA PRO A 228 -14.35 -16.87 -41.95
C PRO A 228 -15.75 -16.24 -42.00
N ALA A 229 -16.74 -16.98 -41.49
CA ALA A 229 -18.10 -16.53 -41.20
C ALA A 229 -18.45 -16.79 -39.71
N SER A 230 -19.56 -16.23 -39.24
CA SER A 230 -19.96 -16.13 -37.82
C SER A 230 -19.98 -17.48 -37.05
N PRO A 231 -19.54 -17.54 -35.79
CA PRO A 231 -19.54 -18.77 -34.99
C PRO A 231 -20.92 -19.08 -34.38
N HIS A 232 -21.70 -19.93 -35.06
CA HIS A 232 -22.74 -20.73 -34.42
C HIS A 232 -22.30 -22.21 -34.35
N ASN A 233 -22.50 -22.82 -33.17
CA ASN A 233 -22.44 -24.27 -32.89
C ASN A 233 -21.25 -25.08 -33.46
N SER A 234 -20.19 -25.22 -32.67
CA SER A 234 -19.44 -26.49 -32.61
C SER A 234 -18.79 -26.71 -31.23
N LYS A 235 -19.05 -27.87 -30.61
CA LYS A 235 -18.46 -28.32 -29.34
C LYS A 235 -17.37 -29.38 -29.60
N SER A 236 -16.09 -29.02 -29.79
CA SER A 236 -15.03 -30.05 -29.87
C SER A 236 -13.54 -29.63 -29.73
N VAL A 237 -13.15 -28.38 -29.44
CA VAL A 237 -11.72 -27.98 -29.45
C VAL A 237 -11.21 -27.30 -28.17
N ILE A 238 -11.40 -27.91 -27.00
CA ILE A 238 -10.59 -27.67 -25.79
C ILE A 238 -10.36 -29.00 -25.06
N LYS A 239 -9.24 -29.69 -25.33
CA LYS A 239 -8.89 -30.91 -24.57
C LYS A 239 -7.40 -31.29 -24.51
N LEU A 240 -6.47 -30.33 -24.64
CA LEU A 240 -5.02 -30.60 -24.48
C LEU A 240 -4.36 -29.83 -23.31
N THR A 241 -4.90 -28.67 -22.90
CA THR A 241 -4.34 -27.87 -21.80
C THR A 241 -4.69 -28.38 -20.40
N PHE A 242 -5.72 -29.22 -20.27
CA PHE A 242 -6.29 -29.62 -18.98
C PHE A 242 -5.55 -30.77 -18.26
N VAL A 243 -4.74 -31.56 -18.99
CA VAL A 243 -4.14 -32.80 -18.46
C VAL A 243 -3.07 -32.52 -17.40
N HIS A 244 -2.21 -31.54 -17.65
CA HIS A 244 -1.14 -31.16 -16.71
C HIS A 244 -1.70 -30.64 -15.37
N GLN A 245 -2.83 -29.91 -15.41
CA GLN A 245 -3.49 -29.37 -14.22
C GLN A 245 -4.34 -30.42 -13.47
N HIS A 246 -4.58 -31.60 -14.05
CA HIS A 246 -5.23 -32.74 -13.38
C HIS A 246 -4.22 -33.70 -12.75
N LEU A 247 -3.09 -33.98 -13.39
CA LEU A 247 -2.07 -34.87 -12.84
C LEU A 247 -1.53 -34.36 -11.49
N VAL A 248 -1.21 -33.07 -11.39
CA VAL A 248 -0.79 -32.42 -10.13
C VAL A 248 -1.88 -32.48 -9.05
N LYS A 249 -3.16 -32.60 -9.42
CA LYS A 249 -4.24 -32.80 -8.43
C LYS A 249 -4.37 -34.23 -7.94
N GLN A 250 -4.03 -35.25 -8.75
CA GLN A 250 -4.24 -36.65 -8.34
C GLN A 250 -3.21 -37.14 -7.32
N GLU A 251 -1.96 -36.67 -7.36
CA GLU A 251 -0.93 -37.09 -6.38
C GLU A 251 -1.17 -36.53 -4.96
N LEU A 252 -1.93 -35.44 -4.81
CA LEU A 252 -2.20 -34.82 -3.50
C LEU A 252 -3.26 -35.56 -2.66
N HIS A 253 -4.03 -36.49 -3.24
CA HIS A 253 -5.16 -37.15 -2.57
C HIS A 253 -4.78 -38.16 -1.47
N GLY A 254 -3.49 -38.34 -1.18
CA GLY A 254 -2.97 -39.20 -0.10
C GLY A 254 -2.37 -38.47 1.11
N THR A 255 -2.30 -37.13 1.10
CA THR A 255 -1.67 -36.36 2.20
C THR A 255 -2.71 -35.93 3.22
N VAL A 256 -2.51 -36.30 4.50
CA VAL A 256 -3.33 -35.76 5.61
C VAL A 256 -3.09 -34.25 5.71
N MET A 257 -4.16 -33.47 5.61
CA MET A 257 -4.10 -32.01 5.73
C MET A 257 -3.66 -31.61 7.15
N PHE A 258 -2.80 -30.60 7.24
CA PHE A 258 -2.38 -30.05 8.54
C PHE A 258 -3.49 -29.13 9.08
N GLU A 259 -4.21 -29.59 10.09
CA GLU A 259 -5.27 -28.82 10.76
C GLU A 259 -4.69 -27.98 11.92
N ILE A 260 -4.84 -26.66 11.84
CA ILE A 260 -4.51 -25.73 12.93
C ILE A 260 -5.57 -25.86 14.03
N LYS A 261 -5.15 -26.17 15.27
CA LYS A 261 -6.03 -26.24 16.47
C LYS A 261 -5.66 -25.21 17.53
N LYS A 262 -4.41 -24.72 17.53
CA LYS A 262 -3.89 -23.72 18.46
C LYS A 262 -3.24 -22.57 17.71
N ILE A 263 -3.74 -21.36 17.96
CA ILE A 263 -3.21 -20.10 17.42
C ILE A 263 -2.62 -19.27 18.56
N CYS A 264 -1.38 -18.83 18.40
CA CYS A 264 -0.77 -17.76 19.19
C CYS A 264 -0.75 -16.47 18.36
N CYS A 265 -0.95 -15.31 18.98
CA CYS A 265 -0.78 -14.02 18.31
C CYS A 265 0.03 -13.06 19.18
N ILE A 266 1.21 -12.65 18.69
CA ILE A 266 2.12 -11.74 19.40
C ILE A 266 1.78 -10.30 19.00
N GLY A 267 1.20 -9.54 19.93
CA GLY A 267 0.78 -8.15 19.80
C GLY A 267 -0.72 -7.95 19.99
N ALA A 268 -1.15 -7.53 21.18
CA ALA A 268 -2.57 -7.34 21.53
C ALA A 268 -3.10 -5.94 21.14
N GLY A 269 -2.68 -5.43 19.98
CA GLY A 269 -3.09 -4.11 19.46
C GLY A 269 -4.35 -4.15 18.58
N TYR A 270 -4.62 -3.02 17.91
CA TYR A 270 -5.74 -2.82 16.96
C TYR A 270 -5.85 -3.88 15.84
N VAL A 271 -4.78 -4.58 15.50
CA VAL A 271 -4.79 -5.70 14.54
C VAL A 271 -4.97 -7.03 15.27
N GLY A 272 -3.98 -7.43 16.09
CA GLY A 272 -3.95 -8.77 16.69
C GLY A 272 -5.16 -9.08 17.58
N GLY A 273 -5.63 -8.10 18.38
CA GLY A 273 -6.78 -8.27 19.27
C GLY A 273 -8.09 -8.54 18.52
N PRO A 274 -8.59 -7.62 17.68
CA PRO A 274 -9.82 -7.82 16.90
C PRO A 274 -9.76 -9.04 15.98
N THR A 275 -8.66 -9.25 15.23
CA THR A 275 -8.56 -10.38 14.29
C THR A 275 -8.62 -11.72 15.03
N CYS A 276 -7.92 -11.87 16.15
CA CYS A 276 -7.99 -13.09 16.96
C CYS A 276 -9.33 -13.29 17.66
N SER A 277 -9.99 -12.20 18.05
CA SER A 277 -11.33 -12.25 18.65
C SER A 277 -12.38 -12.72 17.63
N VAL A 278 -12.27 -12.30 16.36
CA VAL A 278 -13.13 -12.81 15.28
C VAL A 278 -12.79 -14.25 14.93
N ILE A 279 -11.51 -14.64 14.82
CA ILE A 279 -11.13 -16.05 14.58
C ILE A 279 -11.73 -16.96 15.67
N ALA A 280 -11.58 -16.62 16.95
CA ALA A 280 -12.15 -17.40 18.04
C ALA A 280 -13.70 -17.45 18.04
N HIS A 281 -14.36 -16.47 17.41
CA HIS A 281 -15.81 -16.39 17.31
C HIS A 281 -16.38 -17.15 16.11
N MET A 282 -15.61 -17.30 15.03
CA MET A 282 -15.99 -18.07 13.83
C MET A 282 -15.46 -19.52 13.85
N CYS A 283 -14.43 -19.81 14.66
CA CYS A 283 -13.79 -21.12 14.82
C CYS A 283 -13.79 -21.58 16.31
N PRO A 284 -14.93 -22.06 16.86
CA PRO A 284 -15.04 -22.43 18.29
C PRO A 284 -14.09 -23.55 18.74
N GLU A 285 -13.76 -24.46 17.82
CA GLU A 285 -12.82 -25.58 18.01
C GLU A 285 -11.34 -25.18 18.00
N ILE A 286 -11.00 -23.97 17.52
CA ILE A 286 -9.63 -23.44 17.56
C ILE A 286 -9.40 -22.65 18.86
N ARG A 287 -8.35 -23.00 19.60
CA ARG A 287 -7.88 -22.24 20.77
C ARG A 287 -7.00 -21.08 20.31
N VAL A 288 -7.41 -19.85 20.61
CA VAL A 288 -6.70 -18.61 20.22
C VAL A 288 -6.17 -17.90 21.46
N THR A 289 -4.85 -17.73 21.54
CA THR A 289 -4.16 -17.07 22.66
C THR A 289 -3.43 -15.83 22.15
N VAL A 290 -3.90 -14.64 22.55
CA VAL A 290 -3.27 -13.36 22.23
C VAL A 290 -2.31 -12.99 23.36
N VAL A 291 -1.08 -12.61 23.00
CA VAL A 291 -0.02 -12.29 23.96
C VAL A 291 0.66 -10.96 23.66
N ASP A 292 1.03 -10.23 24.70
CA ASP A 292 1.70 -8.93 24.61
C ASP A 292 2.67 -8.79 25.81
N ILE A 293 3.73 -8.01 25.65
CA ILE A 293 4.65 -7.64 26.74
C ILE A 293 4.03 -6.60 27.67
N ASN A 294 3.00 -5.88 27.21
CA ASN A 294 2.29 -4.87 27.98
C ASN A 294 1.22 -5.53 28.86
N GLU A 295 1.54 -5.73 30.14
CA GLU A 295 0.66 -6.34 31.13
C GLU A 295 -0.64 -5.53 31.35
N SER A 296 -0.58 -4.20 31.46
CA SER A 296 -1.79 -3.39 31.69
C SER A 296 -2.77 -3.46 30.51
N ARG A 297 -2.27 -3.58 29.28
CA ARG A 297 -3.08 -3.87 28.08
C ARG A 297 -3.71 -5.27 28.14
N ILE A 298 -2.98 -6.30 28.55
CA ILE A 298 -3.53 -7.66 28.71
C ILE A 298 -4.60 -7.69 29.82
N ASN A 299 -4.37 -6.98 30.93
CA ASN A 299 -5.33 -6.85 32.01
C ASN A 299 -6.61 -6.11 31.56
N ALA A 300 -6.48 -5.06 30.73
CA ALA A 300 -7.62 -4.40 30.11
C ALA A 300 -8.40 -5.33 29.16
N TRP A 301 -7.72 -6.12 28.31
CA TRP A 301 -8.36 -7.15 27.46
C TRP A 301 -9.07 -8.26 28.25
N ASN A 302 -8.65 -8.51 29.49
CA ASN A 302 -9.32 -9.43 30.42
C ASN A 302 -10.43 -8.76 31.27
N SER A 303 -10.64 -7.45 31.14
CA SER A 303 -11.63 -6.68 31.92
C SER A 303 -12.94 -6.39 31.15
N PRO A 304 -13.98 -5.82 31.80
CA PRO A 304 -15.18 -5.30 31.12
C PRO A 304 -14.95 -4.06 30.23
N THR A 305 -13.76 -3.45 30.29
CA THR A 305 -13.38 -2.23 29.56
C THR A 305 -12.15 -2.52 28.70
N LEU A 306 -12.37 -2.77 27.41
CA LEU A 306 -11.29 -3.12 26.49
C LEU A 306 -10.34 -1.94 26.25
N PRO A 307 -9.04 -2.19 25.95
CA PRO A 307 -8.05 -1.13 25.76
C PRO A 307 -8.16 -0.38 24.43
N ILE A 308 -9.10 -0.77 23.56
CA ILE A 308 -9.44 -0.10 22.30
C ILE A 308 -10.97 -0.03 22.15
N TYR A 309 -11.46 1.01 21.50
CA TYR A 309 -12.88 1.16 21.16
C TYR A 309 -13.08 0.80 19.68
N GLU A 310 -13.92 -0.21 19.43
CA GLU A 310 -14.36 -0.64 18.10
C GLU A 310 -15.83 -1.08 18.18
N PRO A 311 -16.72 -0.61 17.30
CA PRO A 311 -18.12 -1.04 17.28
C PRO A 311 -18.27 -2.56 17.12
N GLY A 312 -18.96 -3.22 18.05
CA GLY A 312 -19.19 -4.67 18.05
C GLY A 312 -18.05 -5.53 18.59
N LEU A 313 -16.91 -4.94 19.00
CA LEU A 313 -15.75 -5.71 19.48
C LEU A 313 -16.00 -6.31 20.86
N LYS A 314 -16.66 -5.57 21.76
CA LYS A 314 -16.89 -6.00 23.14
C LYS A 314 -17.74 -7.27 23.18
N GLU A 315 -18.79 -7.29 22.39
CA GLU A 315 -19.76 -8.37 22.26
C GLU A 315 -19.08 -9.65 21.72
N VAL A 316 -18.19 -9.50 20.73
CA VAL A 316 -17.38 -10.62 20.20
C VAL A 316 -16.42 -11.14 21.26
N VAL A 317 -15.66 -10.27 21.94
CA VAL A 317 -14.70 -10.68 22.98
C VAL A 317 -15.41 -11.38 24.14
N GLU A 318 -16.47 -10.81 24.69
CA GLU A 318 -17.22 -11.39 25.82
C GLU A 318 -17.91 -12.71 25.44
N SER A 319 -18.22 -12.94 24.16
CA SER A 319 -18.76 -14.22 23.70
C SER A 319 -17.76 -15.38 23.74
N CYS A 320 -16.45 -15.13 23.61
CA CYS A 320 -15.40 -16.15 23.44
C CYS A 320 -14.35 -16.20 24.56
N ARG A 321 -14.13 -15.09 25.28
CA ARG A 321 -13.08 -14.95 26.30
C ARG A 321 -13.27 -15.97 27.42
N GLY A 322 -12.22 -16.74 27.70
CA GLY A 322 -12.22 -17.82 28.69
C GLY A 322 -12.81 -19.15 28.20
N LYS A 323 -13.35 -19.22 26.98
CA LYS A 323 -13.80 -20.48 26.33
C LYS A 323 -12.71 -21.00 25.40
N ASN A 324 -12.47 -20.28 24.31
CA ASN A 324 -11.42 -20.56 23.34
C ASN A 324 -10.52 -19.34 23.05
N LEU A 325 -10.96 -18.12 23.39
CA LEU A 325 -10.14 -16.90 23.34
C LEU A 325 -9.48 -16.61 24.69
N PHE A 326 -8.17 -16.37 24.69
CA PHE A 326 -7.39 -16.08 25.91
C PHE A 326 -6.42 -14.91 25.68
N PHE A 327 -6.21 -14.07 26.70
CA PHE A 327 -5.22 -12.99 26.71
C PHE A 327 -4.21 -13.21 27.85
N SER A 328 -2.91 -13.23 27.54
CA SER A 328 -1.85 -13.60 28.50
C SER A 328 -0.54 -12.82 28.29
N THR A 329 0.25 -12.66 29.34
CA THR A 329 1.64 -12.17 29.27
C THR A 329 2.67 -13.31 29.08
N ASN A 330 2.27 -14.57 29.27
CA ASN A 330 3.14 -15.74 29.02
C ASN A 330 3.22 -16.02 27.50
N ILE A 331 4.16 -15.32 26.86
CA ILE A 331 4.44 -15.42 25.42
C ILE A 331 5.11 -16.75 25.06
N ASP A 332 5.99 -17.28 25.92
CA ASP A 332 6.85 -18.41 25.58
C ASP A 332 6.09 -19.74 25.52
N ASP A 333 5.22 -20.05 26.49
CA ASP A 333 4.38 -21.25 26.42
C ASP A 333 3.31 -21.13 25.32
N ALA A 334 2.80 -19.93 25.03
CA ALA A 334 1.86 -19.71 23.92
C ALA A 334 2.51 -20.00 22.56
N ILE A 335 3.75 -19.58 22.33
CA ILE A 335 4.54 -19.94 21.14
C ILE A 335 4.77 -21.46 21.09
N LYS A 336 5.21 -22.05 22.20
CA LYS A 336 5.55 -23.47 22.33
C LYS A 336 4.36 -24.38 22.02
N GLU A 337 3.17 -24.04 22.47
CA GLU A 337 1.95 -24.81 22.23
C GLU A 337 1.32 -24.62 20.84
N ALA A 338 1.53 -23.50 20.15
CA ALA A 338 0.74 -23.15 18.95
C ALA A 338 1.17 -23.88 17.66
N ASP A 339 0.19 -24.19 16.81
CA ASP A 339 0.39 -24.68 15.43
C ASP A 339 0.68 -23.51 14.48
N LEU A 340 0.02 -22.37 14.73
CA LEU A 340 0.11 -21.11 13.99
C LEU A 340 0.50 -19.97 14.94
N VAL A 341 1.53 -19.20 14.60
CA VAL A 341 1.94 -17.99 15.34
C VAL A 341 1.81 -16.75 14.46
N PHE A 342 0.82 -15.91 14.75
CA PHE A 342 0.72 -14.57 14.16
C PHE A 342 1.73 -13.60 14.80
N ILE A 343 2.38 -12.78 13.97
CA ILE A 343 3.18 -11.63 14.39
C ILE A 343 2.40 -10.36 14.02
N SER A 344 1.87 -9.68 15.04
CA SER A 344 0.99 -8.50 14.93
C SER A 344 1.55 -7.29 15.70
N VAL A 345 2.88 -7.19 15.80
CA VAL A 345 3.58 -6.09 16.48
C VAL A 345 3.70 -4.83 15.61
N ASN A 346 3.97 -3.70 16.24
CA ASN A 346 4.18 -2.42 15.57
C ASN A 346 5.54 -2.38 14.86
N THR A 347 5.57 -1.68 13.74
CA THR A 347 6.75 -1.43 12.88
C THR A 347 6.94 0.08 12.75
N PRO A 348 7.37 0.76 13.83
CA PRO A 348 7.39 2.22 13.89
C PRO A 348 8.41 2.80 12.92
N THR A 349 8.14 3.98 12.38
CA THR A 349 9.08 4.70 11.51
C THR A 349 10.38 5.01 12.26
N LYS A 350 11.54 4.76 11.64
CA LYS A 350 12.86 4.97 12.25
C LYS A 350 13.08 6.45 12.56
N THR A 351 13.43 6.78 13.79
CA THR A 351 13.73 8.16 14.21
C THR A 351 15.19 8.58 13.98
N TYR A 352 16.07 7.65 13.60
CA TYR A 352 17.50 7.87 13.37
C TYR A 352 18.10 6.94 12.30
N GLY A 353 19.29 7.30 11.80
CA GLY A 353 20.06 6.53 10.82
C GLY A 353 19.48 6.54 9.39
N MET A 354 19.97 5.61 8.55
CA MET A 354 19.46 5.44 7.18
C MET A 354 17.95 5.19 7.17
N GLY A 355 17.22 5.94 6.32
CA GLY A 355 15.76 5.88 6.27
C GLY A 355 15.03 6.60 7.41
N LYS A 356 15.71 7.47 8.19
CA LYS A 356 15.06 8.33 9.20
C LYS A 356 13.81 9.01 8.64
N GLY A 357 12.71 8.92 9.39
CA GLY A 357 11.41 9.51 9.07
C GLY A 357 10.61 8.81 7.96
N ARG A 358 11.13 7.72 7.36
CA ARG A 358 10.49 7.08 6.19
C ARG A 358 10.48 5.55 6.23
N ALA A 359 11.61 4.93 6.52
CA ALA A 359 11.70 3.47 6.66
C ALA A 359 11.17 3.01 8.03
N ALA A 360 10.46 1.89 8.06
CA ALA A 360 10.04 1.26 9.31
C ALA A 360 11.19 0.50 10.00
N ASP A 361 11.06 0.39 11.33
CA ASP A 361 11.97 -0.33 12.21
C ASP A 361 11.47 -1.76 12.45
N LEU A 362 12.25 -2.75 11.98
CA LEU A 362 11.92 -4.16 12.08
C LEU A 362 12.36 -4.81 13.40
N LYS A 363 12.94 -4.08 14.36
CA LYS A 363 13.46 -4.67 15.62
C LYS A 363 12.46 -5.54 16.38
N TYR A 364 11.18 -5.19 16.35
CA TYR A 364 10.13 -5.96 17.02
C TYR A 364 9.76 -7.24 16.25
N ILE A 365 9.78 -7.20 14.90
CA ILE A 365 9.62 -8.38 14.05
C ILE A 365 10.79 -9.35 14.27
N GLU A 366 12.03 -8.84 14.30
CA GLU A 366 13.23 -9.61 14.60
C GLU A 366 13.20 -10.22 16.01
N ALA A 367 12.83 -9.45 17.03
CA ALA A 367 12.70 -9.94 18.39
C ALA A 367 11.64 -11.06 18.50
N CYS A 368 10.50 -10.91 17.83
CA CYS A 368 9.48 -11.96 17.74
C CYS A 368 10.02 -13.22 17.04
N ALA A 369 10.67 -13.07 15.88
CA ALA A 369 11.25 -14.21 15.14
C ALA A 369 12.28 -14.97 15.97
N ARG A 370 13.20 -14.26 16.65
CA ARG A 370 14.19 -14.87 17.56
C ARG A 370 13.53 -15.61 18.74
N ARG A 371 12.49 -15.02 19.36
CA ARG A 371 11.74 -15.65 20.46
C ARG A 371 10.90 -16.85 20.01
N ILE A 372 10.38 -16.82 18.77
CA ILE A 372 9.69 -17.94 18.14
C ILE A 372 10.65 -19.12 17.96
N VAL A 373 11.80 -18.92 17.31
CA VAL A 373 12.80 -19.99 17.14
C VAL A 373 13.25 -20.55 18.48
N GLN A 374 13.46 -19.69 19.49
CA GLN A 374 13.95 -20.12 20.79
C GLN A 374 13.01 -21.11 21.47
N ASN A 375 11.70 -20.86 21.44
CA ASN A 375 10.68 -21.67 22.12
C ASN A 375 9.98 -22.71 21.23
N SER A 376 10.36 -22.82 19.96
CA SER A 376 9.73 -23.74 19.00
C SER A 376 10.48 -25.06 18.84
N HIS A 377 9.69 -26.12 18.69
CA HIS A 377 10.07 -27.47 18.27
C HIS A 377 8.97 -28.00 17.34
N GLY A 378 9.28 -28.99 16.49
CA GLY A 378 8.31 -29.57 15.56
C GLY A 378 8.00 -28.66 14.36
N TYR A 379 6.86 -28.89 13.72
CA TYR A 379 6.33 -28.07 12.64
C TYR A 379 5.46 -26.93 13.20
N LYS A 380 5.67 -25.70 12.74
CA LYS A 380 4.77 -24.56 12.98
C LYS A 380 4.68 -23.65 11.76
N ILE A 381 3.55 -22.97 11.63
CA ILE A 381 3.36 -21.90 10.65
C ILE A 381 3.52 -20.57 11.38
N VAL A 382 4.27 -19.63 10.80
CA VAL A 382 4.47 -18.28 11.34
C VAL A 382 3.97 -17.28 10.32
N THR A 383 3.06 -16.40 10.73
CA THR A 383 2.34 -15.51 9.82
C THR A 383 2.49 -14.06 10.23
N GLU A 384 3.15 -13.29 9.37
CA GLU A 384 3.20 -11.83 9.40
C GLU A 384 1.78 -11.29 9.08
N LYS A 385 1.23 -10.39 9.90
CA LYS A 385 -0.14 -9.82 9.73
C LYS A 385 -0.21 -8.28 9.90
N SER A 386 0.87 -7.63 10.27
CA SER A 386 0.94 -6.19 10.52
C SER A 386 1.01 -5.37 9.21
N THR A 387 1.10 -4.04 9.31
CA THR A 387 1.42 -3.17 8.15
C THR A 387 2.93 -2.97 8.10
N VAL A 388 3.62 -3.81 7.34
CA VAL A 388 5.07 -3.97 7.36
C VAL A 388 5.66 -3.65 5.98
N PRO A 389 6.85 -3.01 5.88
CA PRO A 389 7.55 -2.90 4.61
C PRO A 389 7.85 -4.27 4.01
N VAL A 390 7.95 -4.30 2.68
CA VAL A 390 8.39 -5.47 1.93
C VAL A 390 9.78 -5.92 2.42
N ARG A 391 10.03 -7.24 2.44
CA ARG A 391 11.19 -7.95 3.01
C ARG A 391 11.08 -8.36 4.49
N ALA A 392 9.90 -8.32 5.10
CA ALA A 392 9.75 -8.78 6.47
C ALA A 392 9.70 -10.30 6.60
N ALA A 393 8.95 -10.98 5.72
CA ALA A 393 8.96 -12.43 5.59
C ALA A 393 10.38 -12.96 5.27
N GLU A 394 11.15 -12.22 4.45
CA GLU A 394 12.57 -12.50 4.19
C GLU A 394 13.43 -12.36 5.45
N SER A 395 13.23 -11.30 6.24
CA SER A 395 13.96 -11.10 7.50
C SER A 395 13.66 -12.18 8.54
N ILE A 396 12.38 -12.55 8.71
CA ILE A 396 11.92 -13.64 9.58
C ILE A 396 12.56 -14.97 9.14
N ARG A 397 12.46 -15.30 7.85
CA ARG A 397 13.06 -16.51 7.25
C ARG A 397 14.56 -16.58 7.48
N ARG A 398 15.30 -15.51 7.20
CA ARG A 398 16.75 -15.43 7.40
C ARG A 398 17.16 -15.65 8.87
N ILE A 399 16.31 -15.27 9.83
CA ILE A 399 16.51 -15.58 11.24
C ILE A 399 16.25 -17.07 11.51
N PHE A 400 15.22 -17.66 10.90
CA PHE A 400 14.87 -19.07 11.07
C PHE A 400 15.94 -20.00 10.48
N ASP A 401 16.33 -19.78 9.23
CA ASP A 401 17.35 -20.55 8.51
C ASP A 401 18.68 -20.59 9.28
N ALA A 402 19.11 -19.44 9.79
CA ALA A 402 20.36 -19.28 10.55
C ALA A 402 20.32 -19.82 11.99
N ASN A 403 19.14 -20.25 12.49
CA ASN A 403 18.95 -20.75 13.86
C ASN A 403 18.15 -22.07 13.88
N THR A 404 18.31 -22.88 12.82
CA THR A 404 17.65 -24.19 12.68
C THR A 404 18.03 -25.16 13.82
N LYS A 405 17.10 -26.07 14.14
CA LYS A 405 17.25 -27.09 15.19
C LYS A 405 16.80 -28.45 14.63
N PRO A 406 17.32 -29.60 15.14
CA PRO A 406 16.79 -30.91 14.77
C PRO A 406 15.28 -30.99 14.98
N ASN A 407 14.56 -31.47 13.96
CA ASN A 407 13.10 -31.59 13.92
C ASN A 407 12.32 -30.26 14.09
N LEU A 408 12.94 -29.10 13.86
CA LEU A 408 12.25 -27.80 13.77
C LEU A 408 11.99 -27.47 12.29
N ASN A 409 10.73 -27.23 11.94
CA ASN A 409 10.31 -26.73 10.63
C ASN A 409 9.37 -25.52 10.84
N LEU A 410 9.76 -24.36 10.32
CA LEU A 410 9.02 -23.11 10.46
C LEU A 410 8.69 -22.54 9.08
N GLN A 411 7.42 -22.60 8.70
CA GLN A 411 6.94 -22.03 7.43
C GLN A 411 6.56 -20.56 7.63
N VAL A 412 7.02 -19.67 6.74
CA VAL A 412 6.75 -18.22 6.85
C VAL A 412 5.70 -17.79 5.83
N LEU A 413 4.61 -17.20 6.31
CA LEU A 413 3.54 -16.60 5.51
C LEU A 413 3.43 -15.09 5.76
N SER A 414 2.87 -14.37 4.79
CA SER A 414 2.30 -13.03 4.98
C SER A 414 0.78 -13.10 4.84
N ASN A 415 0.06 -12.43 5.71
CA ASN A 415 -1.40 -12.32 5.70
C ASN A 415 -1.84 -10.90 6.12
N PRO A 416 -1.58 -9.90 5.25
CA PRO A 416 -1.71 -8.49 5.60
C PRO A 416 -3.14 -8.12 5.99
N GLU A 417 -3.28 -7.28 7.00
CA GLU A 417 -4.59 -6.86 7.49
C GLU A 417 -5.21 -5.74 6.64
N PHE A 418 -6.54 -5.79 6.43
CA PHE A 418 -7.28 -4.83 5.60
C PHE A 418 -8.42 -4.10 6.33
N LEU A 419 -8.68 -4.41 7.60
CA LEU A 419 -9.62 -3.66 8.43
C LEU A 419 -9.34 -2.15 8.48
N ALA A 420 -10.38 -1.35 8.65
CA ALA A 420 -10.28 0.06 9.03
C ALA A 420 -10.79 0.27 10.46
N GLU A 421 -10.11 1.14 11.22
CA GLU A 421 -10.52 1.48 12.59
C GLU A 421 -11.90 2.15 12.59
N GLY A 422 -12.75 1.83 13.56
CA GLY A 422 -14.17 2.19 13.61
C GLY A 422 -15.10 1.28 12.78
N THR A 423 -14.57 0.37 11.96
CA THR A 423 -15.34 -0.65 11.23
C THR A 423 -14.78 -2.08 11.39
N ALA A 424 -13.82 -2.29 12.29
CA ALA A 424 -12.94 -3.47 12.26
C ALA A 424 -13.69 -4.81 12.28
N ILE A 425 -14.73 -4.94 13.12
CA ILE A 425 -15.51 -6.18 13.27
C ILE A 425 -16.35 -6.49 12.03
N LYS A 426 -16.85 -5.46 11.32
CA LYS A 426 -17.56 -5.63 10.05
C LYS A 426 -16.58 -6.10 8.97
N ASP A 427 -15.43 -5.45 8.88
CA ASP A 427 -14.42 -5.71 7.86
C ASP A 427 -13.80 -7.11 8.03
N LEU A 428 -13.62 -7.58 9.27
CA LEU A 428 -13.15 -8.93 9.60
C LEU A 428 -14.21 -10.03 9.37
N LYS A 429 -15.50 -9.74 9.61
CA LYS A 429 -16.59 -10.72 9.42
C LYS A 429 -17.05 -10.83 7.96
N ASN A 430 -16.92 -9.78 7.15
CA ASN A 430 -17.22 -9.80 5.71
C ASN A 430 -16.16 -8.98 4.93
N PRO A 431 -14.92 -9.48 4.84
CA PRO A 431 -13.87 -8.78 4.10
C PRO A 431 -14.18 -8.73 2.60
N ASP A 432 -13.70 -7.72 1.88
CA ASP A 432 -13.69 -7.74 0.41
C ASP A 432 -12.89 -8.96 -0.11
N ARG A 433 -11.75 -9.21 0.53
CA ARG A 433 -10.77 -10.26 0.25
C ARG A 433 -9.91 -10.55 1.48
N VAL A 434 -9.48 -11.80 1.62
CA VAL A 434 -8.33 -12.19 2.45
C VAL A 434 -7.16 -12.42 1.50
N LEU A 435 -5.95 -12.00 1.89
CA LEU A 435 -4.73 -12.19 1.10
C LEU A 435 -3.73 -13.03 1.89
N ILE A 436 -3.18 -14.09 1.28
CA ILE A 436 -2.18 -14.97 1.89
C ILE A 436 -1.02 -15.13 0.91
N GLY A 437 0.16 -14.68 1.31
CA GLY A 437 1.44 -14.93 0.66
C GLY A 437 2.18 -16.10 1.32
N GLY A 438 2.62 -17.08 0.54
CA GLY A 438 3.51 -18.16 1.01
C GLY A 438 4.56 -18.53 -0.03
N ASP A 439 5.31 -19.59 0.19
CA ASP A 439 6.32 -20.01 -0.79
C ASP A 439 5.73 -20.90 -1.88
N GLU A 440 6.29 -20.81 -3.09
CA GLU A 440 5.95 -21.65 -4.25
C GLU A 440 6.63 -23.03 -4.15
N THR A 441 6.67 -23.60 -2.93
CA THR A 441 7.23 -24.91 -2.57
C THR A 441 6.12 -25.83 -2.02
N PRO A 442 6.30 -27.17 -2.04
CA PRO A 442 5.30 -28.08 -1.48
C PRO A 442 5.00 -27.86 0.01
N GLU A 443 5.94 -27.31 0.79
CA GLU A 443 5.72 -27.00 2.21
C GLU A 443 5.01 -25.66 2.39
N GLY A 444 5.43 -24.64 1.64
CA GLY A 444 4.79 -23.31 1.65
C GLY A 444 3.33 -23.40 1.22
N GLN A 445 3.03 -24.19 0.18
CA GLN A 445 1.64 -24.40 -0.26
C GLN A 445 0.80 -25.17 0.77
N ARG A 446 1.36 -26.14 1.52
CA ARG A 446 0.65 -26.76 2.65
C ARG A 446 0.35 -25.77 3.77
N ALA A 447 1.31 -24.88 4.10
CA ALA A 447 1.10 -23.83 5.10
C ALA A 447 0.03 -22.82 4.67
N VAL A 448 0.05 -22.38 3.41
CA VAL A 448 -0.99 -21.52 2.81
C VAL A 448 -2.35 -22.19 2.91
N GLN A 449 -2.47 -23.46 2.51
CA GLN A 449 -3.72 -24.22 2.56
C GLN A 449 -4.27 -24.38 3.98
N ALA A 450 -3.41 -24.63 4.97
CA ALA A 450 -3.83 -24.70 6.37
C ALA A 450 -4.39 -23.35 6.87
N LEU A 451 -3.77 -22.22 6.51
CA LEU A 451 -4.30 -20.89 6.86
C LEU A 451 -5.58 -20.54 6.07
N CYS A 452 -5.69 -20.96 4.80
CA CYS A 452 -6.94 -20.85 4.05
C CYS A 452 -8.08 -21.59 4.76
N ALA A 453 -7.85 -22.83 5.21
CA ALA A 453 -8.86 -23.63 5.91
C ALA A 453 -9.41 -22.93 7.18
N VAL A 454 -8.59 -22.19 7.93
CA VAL A 454 -9.07 -21.36 9.05
C VAL A 454 -10.05 -20.28 8.54
N TYR A 455 -9.66 -19.51 7.53
CA TYR A 455 -10.52 -18.45 6.97
C TYR A 455 -11.79 -18.99 6.29
N GLU A 456 -11.74 -20.19 5.69
CA GLU A 456 -12.88 -20.84 5.01
C GLU A 456 -14.05 -21.20 5.95
N HIS A 457 -13.87 -21.10 7.29
CA HIS A 457 -14.98 -21.22 8.25
C HIS A 457 -16.01 -20.08 8.15
N TRP A 458 -15.65 -18.92 7.57
CA TRP A 458 -16.60 -17.81 7.35
C TRP A 458 -16.37 -16.97 6.08
N VAL A 459 -15.18 -17.03 5.48
CA VAL A 459 -14.84 -16.30 4.25
C VAL A 459 -15.03 -17.22 3.04
N PRO A 460 -15.92 -16.91 2.09
CA PRO A 460 -16.08 -17.68 0.85
C PRO A 460 -14.76 -17.83 0.08
N ARG A 461 -14.51 -19.02 -0.48
CA ARG A 461 -13.20 -19.38 -1.03
C ARG A 461 -12.71 -18.44 -2.13
N GLU A 462 -13.62 -17.91 -2.92
CA GLU A 462 -13.36 -16.95 -4.00
C GLU A 462 -12.85 -15.58 -3.50
N LYS A 463 -13.07 -15.25 -2.22
CA LYS A 463 -12.50 -14.07 -1.56
C LYS A 463 -11.10 -14.32 -0.99
N ILE A 464 -10.60 -15.55 -0.95
CA ILE A 464 -9.30 -15.91 -0.36
C ILE A 464 -8.23 -15.98 -1.46
N LEU A 465 -7.49 -14.89 -1.63
CA LEU A 465 -6.45 -14.74 -2.64
C LEU A 465 -5.12 -15.29 -2.12
N THR A 466 -4.56 -16.27 -2.82
CA THR A 466 -3.28 -16.92 -2.50
C THR A 466 -2.21 -16.52 -3.52
N THR A 467 -1.06 -16.07 -3.05
CA THR A 467 0.06 -15.58 -3.87
C THR A 467 1.41 -15.87 -3.18
N ASN A 468 2.52 -15.32 -3.67
CA ASN A 468 3.81 -15.41 -2.98
C ASN A 468 4.00 -14.33 -1.90
N THR A 469 4.92 -14.56 -0.97
CA THR A 469 5.18 -13.68 0.19
C THR A 469 5.42 -12.22 -0.22
N TRP A 470 6.31 -11.96 -1.19
CA TRP A 470 6.61 -10.61 -1.70
C TRP A 470 5.39 -9.93 -2.32
N SER A 471 4.66 -10.65 -3.18
CA SER A 471 3.42 -10.16 -3.81
C SER A 471 2.38 -9.75 -2.77
N SER A 472 2.28 -10.49 -1.66
CA SER A 472 1.38 -10.20 -0.55
C SER A 472 1.75 -8.91 0.19
N GLU A 473 3.01 -8.78 0.63
CA GLU A 473 3.54 -7.59 1.31
C GLU A 473 3.39 -6.32 0.43
N LEU A 474 3.83 -6.38 -0.83
CA LEU A 474 3.76 -5.26 -1.77
C LEU A 474 2.31 -4.86 -2.08
N SER A 475 1.40 -5.82 -2.26
CA SER A 475 -0.03 -5.54 -2.50
C SER A 475 -0.67 -4.74 -1.37
N LYS A 476 -0.23 -4.94 -0.11
CA LYS A 476 -0.75 -4.15 1.03
C LYS A 476 -0.29 -2.70 0.98
N LEU A 477 1.01 -2.45 0.78
CA LEU A 477 1.54 -1.09 0.66
C LEU A 477 0.91 -0.36 -0.53
N THR A 478 0.84 -1.01 -1.69
CA THR A 478 0.23 -0.46 -2.91
C THR A 478 -1.24 -0.12 -2.69
N ALA A 479 -2.04 -1.02 -2.10
CA ALA A 479 -3.46 -0.75 -1.83
C ALA A 479 -3.64 0.46 -0.90
N ASN A 480 -2.85 0.56 0.17
CA ASN A 480 -2.90 1.71 1.07
C ASN A 480 -2.43 3.02 0.39
N ALA A 481 -1.42 2.95 -0.49
CA ALA A 481 -0.94 4.10 -1.26
C ALA A 481 -1.98 4.60 -2.28
N PHE A 482 -2.70 3.70 -2.97
CA PHE A 482 -3.81 4.07 -3.86
C PHE A 482 -4.99 4.70 -3.09
N LEU A 483 -5.31 4.23 -1.89
CA LEU A 483 -6.35 4.84 -1.04
C LEU A 483 -5.96 6.26 -0.58
N ALA A 484 -4.71 6.44 -0.15
CA ALA A 484 -4.17 7.75 0.20
C ALA A 484 -4.11 8.71 -1.00
N GLN A 485 -3.70 8.20 -2.17
CA GLN A 485 -3.64 8.96 -3.42
C GLN A 485 -5.01 9.54 -3.79
N ARG A 486 -6.11 8.76 -3.69
CA ARG A 486 -7.46 9.26 -3.99
C ARG A 486 -7.86 10.44 -3.10
N ILE A 487 -7.52 10.40 -1.81
CA ILE A 487 -7.77 11.53 -0.89
C ILE A 487 -6.92 12.74 -1.31
N SER A 488 -5.63 12.57 -1.56
CA SER A 488 -4.77 13.68 -2.01
C SER A 488 -5.18 14.25 -3.36
N SER A 489 -5.69 13.43 -4.29
CA SER A 489 -6.22 13.88 -5.58
C SER A 489 -7.51 14.69 -5.43
N ILE A 490 -8.47 14.28 -4.59
CA ILE A 490 -9.67 15.11 -4.40
C ILE A 490 -9.38 16.36 -3.54
N ASN A 491 -8.40 16.29 -2.64
CA ASN A 491 -7.92 17.44 -1.89
C ASN A 491 -7.20 18.47 -2.79
N SER A 492 -6.43 18.06 -3.81
CA SER A 492 -5.84 19.01 -4.77
C SER A 492 -6.93 19.72 -5.60
N ILE A 493 -7.95 18.97 -6.03
CA ILE A 493 -9.13 19.54 -6.69
C ILE A 493 -9.91 20.48 -5.75
N SER A 494 -9.94 20.23 -4.44
CA SER A 494 -10.57 21.15 -3.47
C SER A 494 -9.95 22.56 -3.52
N ALA A 495 -8.63 22.68 -3.68
CA ALA A 495 -7.98 23.98 -3.82
C ALA A 495 -8.39 24.69 -5.13
N LEU A 496 -8.56 23.93 -6.22
CA LEU A 496 -9.05 24.45 -7.50
C LEU A 496 -10.52 24.92 -7.41
N CYS A 497 -11.38 24.17 -6.70
CA CYS A 497 -12.76 24.56 -6.42
C CYS A 497 -12.85 25.87 -5.61
N GLU A 498 -12.02 26.01 -4.56
CA GLU A 498 -11.90 27.25 -3.76
C GLU A 498 -11.51 28.47 -4.63
N ALA A 499 -10.57 28.31 -5.56
CA ALA A 499 -10.13 29.39 -6.45
C ALA A 499 -11.19 29.75 -7.52
N THR A 500 -11.79 28.74 -8.15
CA THR A 500 -12.68 28.90 -9.32
C THR A 500 -14.15 29.16 -8.97
N GLY A 501 -14.60 28.75 -7.79
CA GLY A 501 -16.00 28.88 -7.36
C GLY A 501 -16.88 27.64 -7.55
N ALA A 502 -16.31 26.51 -7.97
CA ALA A 502 -16.99 25.21 -7.95
C ALA A 502 -17.11 24.64 -6.52
N ASP A 503 -17.90 23.58 -6.32
CA ASP A 503 -17.92 22.79 -5.09
C ASP A 503 -17.30 21.40 -5.31
N VAL A 504 -16.33 21.04 -4.47
CA VAL A 504 -15.64 19.75 -4.54
C VAL A 504 -16.56 18.54 -4.34
N GLU A 505 -17.67 18.67 -3.60
CA GLU A 505 -18.61 17.55 -3.41
C GLU A 505 -19.43 17.25 -4.68
N GLU A 506 -19.78 18.28 -5.46
CA GLU A 506 -20.44 18.13 -6.76
C GLU A 506 -19.49 17.48 -7.77
N VAL A 507 -18.22 17.91 -7.79
CA VAL A 507 -17.16 17.32 -8.63
C VAL A 507 -16.86 15.87 -8.21
N ALA A 508 -16.74 15.60 -6.91
CA ALA A 508 -16.52 14.25 -6.36
C ALA A 508 -17.67 13.30 -6.70
N THR A 509 -18.91 13.80 -6.66
CA THR A 509 -20.10 13.04 -7.07
C THR A 509 -20.04 12.73 -8.56
N ALA A 510 -19.78 13.73 -9.41
CA ALA A 510 -19.74 13.56 -10.87
C ALA A 510 -18.67 12.55 -11.32
N ILE A 511 -17.44 12.64 -10.80
CA ILE A 511 -16.37 11.67 -11.14
C ILE A 511 -16.61 10.30 -10.49
N GLY A 512 -17.23 10.26 -9.31
CA GLY A 512 -17.54 9.03 -8.58
C GLY A 512 -18.64 8.17 -9.20
N MET A 513 -19.42 8.72 -10.14
CA MET A 513 -20.42 7.99 -10.94
C MET A 513 -19.81 7.13 -12.05
N ASP A 514 -18.58 7.42 -12.50
CA ASP A 514 -17.86 6.50 -13.40
C ASP A 514 -17.42 5.27 -12.61
N GLN A 515 -17.97 4.10 -12.94
CA GLN A 515 -17.70 2.84 -12.22
C GLN A 515 -16.22 2.41 -12.30
N ARG A 516 -15.44 2.93 -13.24
CA ARG A 516 -13.98 2.71 -13.34
C ARG A 516 -13.21 3.50 -12.28
N ILE A 517 -13.79 4.58 -11.76
CA ILE A 517 -13.26 5.41 -10.68
C ILE A 517 -13.90 4.99 -9.35
N GLY A 518 -15.23 4.85 -9.31
CA GLY A 518 -16.02 4.49 -8.14
C GLY A 518 -16.14 5.61 -7.08
N ASN A 519 -17.21 5.60 -6.29
CA ASN A 519 -17.57 6.68 -5.37
C ASN A 519 -16.90 6.65 -3.97
N LYS A 520 -15.89 5.79 -3.75
CA LYS A 520 -15.23 5.63 -2.43
C LYS A 520 -13.91 6.41 -2.35
N PHE A 521 -13.54 6.86 -1.15
CA PHE A 521 -12.32 7.64 -0.92
C PHE A 521 -12.22 8.93 -1.76
N LEU A 522 -13.36 9.56 -2.07
CA LEU A 522 -13.47 10.85 -2.76
C LEU A 522 -14.05 11.96 -1.86
N LYS A 523 -13.98 11.80 -0.53
CA LYS A 523 -14.44 12.83 0.42
C LYS A 523 -13.28 13.79 0.71
N ALA A 524 -13.42 15.05 0.33
CA ALA A 524 -12.42 16.07 0.61
C ALA A 524 -12.34 16.37 2.12
N SER A 525 -11.15 16.70 2.61
CA SER A 525 -10.90 16.94 4.05
C SER A 525 -9.66 17.80 4.28
N VAL A 526 -9.43 18.20 5.53
CA VAL A 526 -8.23 18.91 5.99
C VAL A 526 -6.92 18.12 5.76
N GLY A 527 -7.03 16.82 5.54
CA GLY A 527 -5.94 15.90 5.24
C GLY A 527 -6.18 14.56 5.91
N PHE A 528 -5.73 13.46 5.27
CA PHE A 528 -5.79 12.14 5.90
C PHE A 528 -4.83 12.04 7.09
N GLY A 529 -5.12 11.10 7.99
CA GLY A 529 -4.27 10.71 9.10
C GLY A 529 -4.36 9.20 9.35
N GLY A 530 -4.06 8.78 10.58
CA GLY A 530 -4.04 7.38 10.97
C GLY A 530 -2.69 6.72 10.66
N SER A 531 -2.33 5.72 11.47
CA SER A 531 -0.99 5.09 11.45
C SER A 531 -0.58 4.34 10.16
N CYS A 532 -1.48 4.21 9.18
CA CYS A 532 -1.27 3.47 7.94
C CYS A 532 -0.77 4.36 6.79
N PHE A 533 -1.59 5.31 6.30
CA PHE A 533 -1.36 5.95 4.99
C PHE A 533 -0.02 6.70 4.89
N GLN A 534 0.29 7.58 5.86
CA GLN A 534 1.53 8.36 5.85
C GLN A 534 2.76 7.45 5.97
N LYS A 535 2.71 6.44 6.86
CA LYS A 535 3.77 5.44 7.06
C LYS A 535 3.99 4.59 5.80
N ASP A 536 2.94 4.02 5.24
CA ASP A 536 3.04 3.02 4.16
C ASP A 536 3.49 3.65 2.84
N VAL A 537 3.03 4.86 2.53
CA VAL A 537 3.52 5.63 1.37
C VAL A 537 5.00 6.00 1.56
N LEU A 538 5.42 6.50 2.73
CA LEU A 538 6.84 6.82 2.97
C LEU A 538 7.76 5.58 2.95
N ASN A 539 7.25 4.41 3.35
CA ASN A 539 7.96 3.14 3.19
C ASN A 539 8.05 2.71 1.71
N LEU A 540 7.00 2.92 0.91
CA LEU A 540 7.02 2.67 -0.54
C LEU A 540 8.01 3.60 -1.26
N VAL A 541 8.03 4.90 -0.93
CA VAL A 541 9.01 5.87 -1.45
C VAL A 541 10.44 5.44 -1.12
N TYR A 542 10.70 5.07 0.15
CA TYR A 542 12.02 4.60 0.58
C TYR A 542 12.43 3.26 -0.08
N LEU A 543 11.48 2.35 -0.30
CA LEU A 543 11.72 1.10 -1.04
C LEU A 543 12.10 1.38 -2.50
N CYS A 544 11.41 2.31 -3.17
CA CYS A 544 11.73 2.71 -4.53
C CYS A 544 13.13 3.35 -4.61
N GLU A 545 13.53 4.20 -3.67
CA GLU A 545 14.91 4.72 -3.58
C GLU A 545 15.94 3.59 -3.38
N ALA A 546 15.69 2.68 -2.44
CA ALA A 546 16.58 1.55 -2.13
C ALA A 546 16.71 0.54 -3.30
N LEU A 547 15.75 0.54 -4.23
CA LEU A 547 15.77 -0.24 -5.48
C LEU A 547 16.25 0.58 -6.70
N ASN A 548 16.75 1.80 -6.51
CA ASN A 548 17.19 2.73 -7.55
C ASN A 548 16.10 3.06 -8.60
N LEU A 549 14.87 3.32 -8.12
CA LEU A 549 13.70 3.74 -8.89
C LEU A 549 13.21 5.15 -8.48
N PRO A 550 14.02 6.21 -8.61
CA PRO A 550 13.70 7.54 -8.07
C PRO A 550 12.51 8.22 -8.78
N GLU A 551 12.17 7.80 -10.01
CA GLU A 551 10.95 8.19 -10.74
C GLU A 551 9.69 7.73 -10.00
N VAL A 552 9.69 6.50 -9.50
CA VAL A 552 8.56 5.89 -8.79
C VAL A 552 8.49 6.46 -7.37
N ALA A 553 9.65 6.71 -6.74
CA ALA A 553 9.74 7.37 -5.45
C ALA A 553 9.10 8.78 -5.47
N ARG A 554 9.50 9.64 -6.42
CA ARG A 554 8.97 11.01 -6.51
C ARG A 554 7.48 11.06 -6.87
N TYR A 555 6.98 10.09 -7.65
CA TYR A 555 5.54 9.97 -7.94
C TYR A 555 4.71 9.71 -6.68
N TRP A 556 5.12 8.77 -5.83
CA TRP A 556 4.38 8.46 -4.59
C TRP A 556 4.58 9.51 -3.49
N GLN A 557 5.72 10.19 -3.45
CA GLN A 557 6.00 11.28 -2.50
C GLN A 557 4.97 12.42 -2.59
N GLN A 558 4.49 12.74 -3.81
CA GLN A 558 3.45 13.75 -4.03
C GLN A 558 2.12 13.48 -3.30
N VAL A 559 1.83 12.22 -2.94
CA VAL A 559 0.66 11.88 -2.11
C VAL A 559 0.78 12.48 -0.71
N ILE A 560 2.00 12.50 -0.14
CA ILE A 560 2.29 13.14 1.15
C ILE A 560 2.37 14.66 1.00
N ASP A 561 3.12 15.15 0.01
CA ASP A 561 3.35 16.58 -0.19
C ASP A 561 2.03 17.37 -0.34
N MET A 562 1.06 16.77 -1.06
CA MET A 562 -0.29 17.30 -1.23
C MET A 562 -1.13 17.26 0.07
N ASN A 563 -0.96 16.22 0.89
CA ASN A 563 -1.65 16.10 2.18
C ASN A 563 -1.15 17.16 3.17
N ASP A 564 0.15 17.39 3.22
CA ASP A 564 0.74 18.45 4.05
C ASP A 564 0.47 19.86 3.51
N TYR A 565 0.36 20.03 2.19
CA TYR A 565 -0.14 21.26 1.58
C TYR A 565 -1.60 21.55 1.99
N GLN A 566 -2.47 20.54 1.98
CA GLN A 566 -3.87 20.68 2.42
C GLN A 566 -3.95 21.13 3.89
N ARG A 567 -3.20 20.47 4.79
CA ARG A 567 -3.10 20.84 6.21
C ARG A 567 -2.63 22.29 6.38
N ARG A 568 -1.55 22.69 5.70
CA ARG A 568 -1.02 24.07 5.74
C ARG A 568 -2.02 25.10 5.23
N ARG A 569 -2.60 24.90 4.04
CA ARG A 569 -3.55 25.86 3.43
C ARG A 569 -4.78 26.09 4.30
N PHE A 570 -5.29 25.03 4.95
CA PHE A 570 -6.43 25.17 5.86
C PHE A 570 -6.08 26.00 7.10
N ALA A 571 -4.89 25.81 7.70
CA ALA A 571 -4.43 26.65 8.80
C ALA A 571 -4.22 28.12 8.38
N SER A 572 -3.59 28.37 7.22
CA SER A 572 -3.47 29.73 6.67
C SER A 572 -4.83 30.38 6.48
N ARG A 573 -5.81 29.70 5.87
CA ARG A 573 -7.17 30.24 5.67
C ARG A 573 -7.86 30.63 6.99
N ILE A 574 -7.58 29.94 8.10
CA ILE A 574 -8.05 30.33 9.45
C ILE A 574 -7.39 31.64 9.90
N ILE A 575 -6.06 31.72 9.80
CA ILE A 575 -5.26 32.90 10.22
C ILE A 575 -5.61 34.13 9.38
N ASP A 576 -5.67 33.98 8.06
CA ASP A 576 -6.04 35.03 7.09
C ASP A 576 -7.43 35.61 7.42
N SER A 577 -8.41 34.73 7.62
CA SER A 577 -9.80 35.09 7.94
C SER A 577 -9.94 35.75 9.32
N LEU A 578 -9.06 35.39 10.27
CA LEU A 578 -8.95 36.03 11.58
C LEU A 578 -8.04 37.28 11.56
N PHE A 579 -7.88 37.92 10.40
CA PHE A 579 -7.17 39.18 10.17
C PHE A 579 -5.64 39.08 10.34
N ASN A 580 -5.04 37.97 9.91
CA ASN A 580 -3.60 37.70 9.99
C ASN A 580 -3.02 37.73 11.41
N THR A 581 -3.83 37.48 12.44
CA THR A 581 -3.36 37.36 13.82
C THR A 581 -4.30 36.48 14.63
N VAL A 582 -3.75 35.50 15.36
CA VAL A 582 -4.48 34.64 16.29
C VAL A 582 -3.92 34.64 17.71
N THR A 583 -2.88 35.44 17.97
CA THR A 583 -2.30 35.66 19.29
C THR A 583 -3.38 36.06 20.30
N ASP A 584 -3.41 35.36 21.45
CA ASP A 584 -4.39 35.51 22.53
C ASP A 584 -5.86 35.28 22.15
N LYS A 585 -6.16 34.87 20.91
CA LYS A 585 -7.53 34.52 20.49
C LYS A 585 -7.88 33.11 20.93
N LYS A 586 -8.99 32.97 21.66
CA LYS A 586 -9.63 31.67 21.89
C LYS A 586 -10.18 31.11 20.57
N ILE A 587 -9.78 29.89 20.23
CA ILE A 587 -10.27 29.10 19.09
C ILE A 587 -10.73 27.72 19.60
N ALA A 588 -11.93 27.29 19.23
CA ALA A 588 -12.44 25.96 19.56
C ALA A 588 -12.01 24.94 18.49
N ILE A 589 -11.40 23.82 18.90
CA ILE A 589 -11.05 22.70 18.02
C ILE A 589 -12.01 21.54 18.33
N LEU A 590 -12.87 21.21 17.38
CA LEU A 590 -13.83 20.11 17.51
C LEU A 590 -13.33 18.89 16.72
N GLY A 591 -12.98 17.84 17.45
CA GLY A 591 -12.44 16.60 16.93
C GLY A 591 -10.91 16.55 16.95
N PHE A 592 -10.36 15.53 17.61
CA PHE A 592 -8.91 15.29 17.71
C PHE A 592 -8.50 13.93 17.15
N ALA A 593 -9.39 12.92 17.19
CA ALA A 593 -9.17 11.64 16.53
C ALA A 593 -8.97 11.80 15.01
N PHE A 594 -8.18 10.92 14.37
CA PHE A 594 -7.85 11.09 12.94
C PHE A 594 -9.06 10.94 12.00
N LYS A 595 -10.08 10.22 12.47
CA LYS A 595 -11.41 10.01 11.88
C LYS A 595 -12.42 9.82 13.01
N LYS A 596 -13.73 9.79 12.71
CA LYS A 596 -14.75 9.42 13.70
C LYS A 596 -14.71 7.94 14.07
N ASP A 597 -15.43 7.58 15.13
CA ASP A 597 -15.64 6.21 15.64
C ASP A 597 -14.38 5.48 16.16
N THR A 598 -13.26 6.19 16.36
CA THR A 598 -12.05 5.69 17.03
C THR A 598 -11.57 6.68 18.09
N GLY A 599 -10.75 6.23 19.04
CA GLY A 599 -9.98 7.08 19.96
C GLY A 599 -8.55 7.36 19.49
N ASP A 600 -8.17 6.90 18.28
CA ASP A 600 -6.81 7.05 17.76
C ASP A 600 -6.50 8.44 17.21
N THR A 601 -5.31 8.92 17.55
CA THR A 601 -4.77 10.24 17.21
C THR A 601 -3.54 10.16 16.30
N ARG A 602 -2.97 8.98 16.04
CA ARG A 602 -1.73 8.82 15.25
C ARG A 602 -1.85 9.49 13.87
N GLU A 603 -0.89 10.36 13.54
CA GLU A 603 -0.88 11.19 12.32
C GLU A 603 -2.16 12.02 12.09
N SER A 604 -2.97 12.30 13.14
CA SER A 604 -4.22 13.07 13.01
C SER A 604 -3.94 14.50 12.53
N SER A 605 -4.68 14.93 11.50
CA SER A 605 -4.61 16.31 10.99
C SER A 605 -4.95 17.34 12.08
N SER A 606 -5.72 16.99 13.11
CA SER A 606 -5.99 17.87 14.27
C SER A 606 -4.72 18.26 15.02
N ILE A 607 -3.70 17.38 15.10
CA ILE A 607 -2.40 17.68 15.73
C ILE A 607 -1.68 18.78 14.94
N TYR A 608 -1.62 18.64 13.61
CA TYR A 608 -0.95 19.59 12.73
C TYR A 608 -1.65 20.95 12.68
N ILE A 609 -2.99 20.98 12.61
CA ILE A 609 -3.74 22.25 12.68
C ILE A 609 -3.58 22.91 14.05
N SER A 610 -3.65 22.15 15.14
CA SER A 610 -3.41 22.69 16.49
C SER A 610 -2.01 23.29 16.61
N LYS A 611 -0.98 22.58 16.10
CA LYS A 611 0.39 23.11 16.03
C LYS A 611 0.46 24.45 15.31
N TYR A 612 -0.04 24.55 14.08
CA TYR A 612 0.05 25.77 13.29
C TYR A 612 -0.65 26.97 13.97
N LEU A 613 -1.72 26.74 14.73
CA LEU A 613 -2.38 27.79 15.51
C LEU A 613 -1.65 28.11 16.83
N MET A 614 -1.00 27.13 17.47
CA MET A 614 -0.14 27.34 18.65
C MET A 614 1.15 28.09 18.33
N ASP A 615 1.75 27.84 17.16
CA ASP A 615 2.94 28.54 16.68
C ASP A 615 2.66 30.05 16.49
N GLU A 616 1.43 30.41 16.13
CA GLU A 616 0.90 31.80 16.03
C GLU A 616 0.32 32.36 17.36
N GLY A 617 0.36 31.58 18.44
CA GLY A 617 -0.05 32.00 19.79
C GLY A 617 -1.55 31.94 20.10
N ALA A 618 -2.34 31.17 19.35
CA ALA A 618 -3.76 30.96 19.64
C ALA A 618 -3.98 30.14 20.92
N HIS A 619 -5.04 30.47 21.67
CA HIS A 619 -5.48 29.70 22.83
C HIS A 619 -6.53 28.67 22.38
N LEU A 620 -6.12 27.40 22.33
CA LEU A 620 -6.92 26.31 21.78
C LEU A 620 -7.78 25.65 22.86
N HIS A 621 -9.08 25.64 22.64
CA HIS A 621 -10.01 24.85 23.43
C HIS A 621 -10.42 23.59 22.65
N ILE A 622 -9.86 22.44 23.03
CA ILE A 622 -10.00 21.18 22.28
C ILE A 622 -11.09 20.32 22.91
N TYR A 623 -12.02 19.81 22.10
CA TYR A 623 -13.02 18.81 22.50
C TYR A 623 -13.04 17.63 21.51
N ASP A 624 -13.00 16.41 22.02
CA ASP A 624 -13.25 15.17 21.29
C ASP A 624 -14.04 14.19 22.19
N PRO A 625 -15.06 13.48 21.67
CA PRO A 625 -15.90 12.60 22.48
C PRO A 625 -15.28 11.25 22.87
N LYS A 626 -14.08 10.88 22.36
CA LYS A 626 -13.43 9.57 22.61
C LYS A 626 -11.94 9.63 22.93
N VAL A 627 -11.19 10.64 22.47
CA VAL A 627 -9.75 10.75 22.78
C VAL A 627 -9.52 11.11 24.26
N PRO A 628 -8.69 10.36 25.02
CA PRO A 628 -8.32 10.73 26.38
C PRO A 628 -7.58 12.06 26.48
N ARG A 629 -7.84 12.85 27.54
CA ARG A 629 -7.19 14.15 27.78
C ARG A 629 -5.67 14.02 27.74
N GLU A 630 -5.15 12.97 28.35
CA GLU A 630 -3.72 12.70 28.50
C GLU A 630 -3.06 12.45 27.14
N GLN A 631 -3.77 11.81 26.20
CA GLN A 631 -3.28 11.54 24.85
C GLN A 631 -3.14 12.85 24.06
N ILE A 632 -4.14 13.74 24.13
CA ILE A 632 -4.09 15.07 23.47
C ILE A 632 -2.88 15.88 23.97
N VAL A 633 -2.60 15.86 25.28
CA VAL A 633 -1.42 16.54 25.85
C VAL A 633 -0.12 15.91 25.33
N VAL A 634 -0.01 14.58 25.32
CA VAL A 634 1.18 13.85 24.83
C VAL A 634 1.45 14.12 23.34
N ASP A 635 0.41 14.12 22.50
CA ASP A 635 0.56 14.33 21.06
C ASP A 635 0.99 15.75 20.72
N LEU A 636 0.45 16.76 21.42
CA LEU A 636 0.84 18.16 21.22
C LEU A 636 2.21 18.48 21.83
N SER A 637 2.57 17.85 22.96
CA SER A 637 3.86 18.03 23.63
C SER A 637 5.00 17.21 23.00
N HIS A 638 4.73 16.43 21.94
CA HIS A 638 5.76 15.68 21.25
C HIS A 638 6.80 16.64 20.62
N PRO A 639 8.13 16.41 20.73
CA PRO A 639 9.15 17.38 20.30
C PRO A 639 9.19 17.72 18.80
N GLY A 640 8.48 16.98 17.94
CA GLY A 640 8.25 17.37 16.54
C GLY A 640 7.05 18.33 16.34
N VAL A 641 6.22 18.48 17.37
CA VAL A 641 4.96 19.23 17.40
C VAL A 641 5.19 20.56 18.12
N SER A 642 5.22 20.62 19.44
CA SER A 642 5.54 21.86 20.19
C SER A 642 6.97 21.91 20.73
N LYS A 643 7.34 23.05 21.30
CA LYS A 643 8.44 23.19 22.26
C LYS A 643 7.85 23.32 23.67
N ASP A 644 8.70 23.22 24.70
CA ASP A 644 8.26 23.13 26.10
C ASP A 644 7.39 24.32 26.56
N ASP A 645 6.51 24.02 27.52
CA ASP A 645 5.51 24.90 28.15
C ASP A 645 4.44 25.55 27.23
N GLN A 646 4.59 25.52 25.89
CA GLN A 646 3.55 26.00 24.96
C GLN A 646 2.19 25.33 25.21
N VAL A 647 2.15 24.01 25.43
CA VAL A 647 0.90 23.26 25.64
C VAL A 647 0.21 23.68 26.94
N ALA A 648 0.95 23.83 28.03
CA ALA A 648 0.39 24.23 29.33
C ALA A 648 -0.20 25.64 29.32
N ARG A 649 0.41 26.56 28.53
CA ARG A 649 -0.05 27.94 28.36
C ARG A 649 -1.22 28.07 27.38
N LEU A 650 -1.21 27.35 26.26
CA LEU A 650 -2.11 27.59 25.13
C LEU A 650 -3.25 26.58 24.98
N VAL A 651 -3.19 25.39 25.60
CA VAL A 651 -4.14 24.30 25.32
C VAL A 651 -5.02 23.97 26.51
N THR A 652 -6.33 24.24 26.37
CA THR A 652 -7.37 23.80 27.31
C THR A 652 -8.19 22.68 26.70
N ILE A 653 -8.08 21.46 27.24
CA ILE A 653 -8.96 20.37 26.85
C ILE A 653 -10.27 20.49 27.63
N SER A 654 -11.36 20.65 26.89
CA SER A 654 -12.72 20.94 27.36
C SER A 654 -13.54 19.65 27.51
N LYS A 655 -14.52 19.63 28.42
CA LYS A 655 -15.37 18.47 28.71
C LYS A 655 -16.61 18.39 27.82
N ASP A 656 -17.03 19.52 27.25
CA ASP A 656 -18.15 19.60 26.33
C ASP A 656 -17.88 20.63 25.20
N PRO A 657 -18.55 20.51 24.03
CA PRO A 657 -18.28 21.38 22.88
C PRO A 657 -18.79 22.82 23.07
N TYR A 658 -19.67 23.09 24.05
CA TYR A 658 -20.14 24.44 24.34
C TYR A 658 -19.14 25.20 25.22
N GLU A 659 -18.51 24.55 26.20
CA GLU A 659 -17.34 25.07 26.95
C GLU A 659 -16.20 25.44 25.98
N ALA A 660 -15.96 24.58 24.99
CA ALA A 660 -14.94 24.82 23.98
C ALA A 660 -15.22 26.10 23.16
N CYS A 661 -16.49 26.33 22.79
CA CYS A 661 -16.90 27.49 21.98
C CYS A 661 -17.20 28.78 22.79
N ASP A 662 -17.34 28.72 24.11
CA ASP A 662 -17.73 29.87 24.95
C ASP A 662 -16.68 31.00 24.89
N GLY A 663 -17.02 32.17 24.35
CA GLY A 663 -16.07 33.26 24.10
C GLY A 663 -15.05 33.00 22.98
N ALA A 664 -15.21 31.96 22.16
CA ALA A 664 -14.32 31.70 21.03
C ALA A 664 -14.54 32.70 19.87
N HIS A 665 -13.49 32.97 19.09
CA HIS A 665 -13.56 33.73 17.84
C HIS A 665 -13.93 32.84 16.65
N ALA A 666 -13.46 31.59 16.68
CA ALA A 666 -13.64 30.61 15.63
C ALA A 666 -13.90 29.21 16.21
N VAL A 667 -14.72 28.44 15.51
CA VAL A 667 -14.83 26.99 15.66
C VAL A 667 -14.15 26.33 14.46
N VAL A 668 -13.29 25.35 14.71
CA VAL A 668 -12.57 24.59 13.67
C VAL A 668 -12.93 23.12 13.84
N ILE A 669 -13.58 22.53 12.83
CA ILE A 669 -13.96 21.12 12.85
C ILE A 669 -12.88 20.31 12.13
N CYS A 670 -12.15 19.50 12.89
CA CYS A 670 -11.05 18.70 12.38
C CYS A 670 -11.36 17.20 12.27
N THR A 671 -12.47 16.70 12.86
CA THR A 671 -12.91 15.29 12.76
C THR A 671 -14.43 15.20 12.55
N GLU A 672 -14.88 14.29 11.69
CA GLU A 672 -16.27 14.17 11.22
C GLU A 672 -17.25 13.49 12.20
N TRP A 673 -17.11 13.70 13.51
CA TRP A 673 -18.04 13.16 14.51
C TRP A 673 -19.48 13.63 14.24
N ASP A 674 -20.42 12.69 14.07
CA ASP A 674 -21.79 13.02 13.63
C ASP A 674 -22.50 14.00 14.57
N MET A 675 -22.22 13.91 15.89
CA MET A 675 -22.75 14.81 16.91
C MET A 675 -22.45 16.30 16.67
N PHE A 676 -21.40 16.64 15.90
CA PHE A 676 -21.09 18.04 15.57
C PHE A 676 -22.11 18.67 14.62
N LYS A 677 -22.89 17.86 13.90
CA LYS A 677 -24.03 18.32 13.10
C LYS A 677 -25.27 18.63 13.94
N GLU A 678 -25.35 18.10 15.15
CA GLU A 678 -26.54 18.13 16.02
C GLU A 678 -26.40 19.12 17.19
N LEU A 679 -25.37 19.97 17.16
CA LEU A 679 -25.14 20.99 18.20
C LEU A 679 -26.11 22.16 18.10
N ASP A 680 -26.44 22.75 19.25
CA ASP A 680 -27.17 24.01 19.33
C ASP A 680 -26.26 25.18 18.90
N TYR A 681 -26.22 25.42 17.60
CA TYR A 681 -25.42 26.48 16.98
C TYR A 681 -25.94 27.89 17.31
N GLU A 682 -27.21 28.06 17.69
CA GLU A 682 -27.74 29.36 18.12
C GLU A 682 -27.17 29.75 19.49
N ARG A 683 -27.13 28.81 20.45
CA ARG A 683 -26.45 28.95 21.74
C ARG A 683 -24.95 29.18 21.59
N ILE A 684 -24.29 28.46 20.67
CA ILE A 684 -22.87 28.68 20.36
C ILE A 684 -22.67 30.12 19.85
N HIS A 685 -23.46 30.55 18.86
CA HIS A 685 -23.35 31.89 18.28
C HIS A 685 -23.56 33.00 19.33
N LYS A 686 -24.55 32.84 20.22
CA LYS A 686 -24.82 33.82 21.30
C LYS A 686 -23.60 34.05 22.20
N LYS A 687 -22.77 33.03 22.45
CA LYS A 687 -21.62 33.06 23.35
C LYS A 687 -20.26 33.34 22.67
N MET A 688 -20.13 33.14 21.37
CA MET A 688 -18.89 33.47 20.64
C MET A 688 -18.67 34.97 20.49
N LEU A 689 -17.41 35.39 20.32
CA LEU A 689 -17.04 36.74 19.93
C LEU A 689 -17.42 37.01 18.45
N LYS A 690 -17.58 38.28 18.08
CA LYS A 690 -18.08 38.68 16.75
C LYS A 690 -17.02 39.46 15.96
N PRO A 691 -16.86 39.24 14.64
CA PRO A 691 -17.54 38.22 13.82
C PRO A 691 -17.16 36.79 14.24
N ALA A 692 -18.15 35.89 14.28
CA ALA A 692 -17.98 34.49 14.67
C ALA A 692 -17.73 33.63 13.44
N PHE A 693 -16.62 32.88 13.44
CA PHE A 693 -16.25 32.02 12.31
C PHE A 693 -16.51 30.53 12.60
N ILE A 694 -16.87 29.79 11.55
CA ILE A 694 -16.82 28.32 11.53
C ILE A 694 -15.97 27.88 10.34
N PHE A 695 -14.95 27.06 10.61
CA PHE A 695 -14.08 26.44 9.61
C PHE A 695 -14.35 24.93 9.60
N ASP A 696 -15.15 24.45 8.63
CA ASP A 696 -15.43 23.03 8.48
C ASP A 696 -14.35 22.37 7.60
N GLY A 697 -13.46 21.60 8.25
CA GLY A 697 -12.39 20.82 7.62
C GLY A 697 -12.79 19.41 7.19
N ARG A 698 -14.08 19.04 7.28
CA ARG A 698 -14.60 17.68 7.05
C ARG A 698 -15.87 17.59 6.19
N ARG A 699 -16.49 18.73 5.84
CA ARG A 699 -17.74 18.79 5.05
C ARG A 699 -18.89 18.04 5.74
N VAL A 700 -19.07 18.34 7.02
CA VAL A 700 -20.10 17.78 7.91
C VAL A 700 -21.30 18.72 8.09
N LEU A 701 -21.09 20.04 7.91
CA LEU A 701 -22.12 21.08 8.06
C LEU A 701 -22.77 21.52 6.74
N ASP A 702 -22.42 20.93 5.60
CA ASP A 702 -22.86 21.31 4.25
C ASP A 702 -24.35 21.66 4.12
N GLY A 703 -25.23 20.88 4.76
CA GLY A 703 -26.68 21.08 4.71
C GLY A 703 -27.21 22.23 5.60
N LEU A 704 -26.40 22.72 6.53
CA LEU A 704 -26.74 23.74 7.53
C LEU A 704 -26.24 25.14 7.16
N HIS A 705 -25.49 25.31 6.07
CA HIS A 705 -24.85 26.59 5.71
C HIS A 705 -25.82 27.78 5.70
N ASN A 706 -27.03 27.62 5.14
CA ASN A 706 -28.01 28.71 5.05
C ASN A 706 -28.55 29.10 6.45
N GLU A 707 -28.72 28.12 7.33
CA GLU A 707 -29.21 28.32 8.71
C GLU A 707 -28.14 29.01 9.55
N LEU A 708 -26.90 28.51 9.50
CA LEU A 708 -25.74 29.07 10.19
C LEU A 708 -25.41 30.51 9.73
N GLN A 709 -25.55 30.81 8.44
CA GLN A 709 -25.47 32.19 7.93
C GLN A 709 -26.63 33.08 8.42
N THR A 710 -27.83 32.52 8.58
CA THR A 710 -28.99 33.24 9.12
C THR A 710 -28.84 33.52 10.62
N ILE A 711 -28.23 32.59 11.37
CA ILE A 711 -27.84 32.77 12.77
C ILE A 711 -26.78 33.88 12.91
N GLY A 712 -25.85 33.99 11.95
CA GLY A 712 -24.88 35.09 11.83
C GLY A 712 -23.42 34.67 11.69
N PHE A 713 -23.12 33.39 11.47
CA PHE A 713 -21.75 32.91 11.28
C PHE A 713 -21.18 33.25 9.90
N GLN A 714 -19.89 33.62 9.87
CA GLN A 714 -19.08 33.49 8.66
C GLN A 714 -18.59 32.04 8.57
N ILE A 715 -18.98 31.34 7.51
CA ILE A 715 -18.68 29.91 7.33
C ILE A 715 -17.67 29.76 6.21
N GLU A 716 -16.56 29.09 6.49
CA GLU A 716 -15.56 28.70 5.52
C GLU A 716 -15.45 27.17 5.51
N THR A 717 -15.38 26.56 4.33
CA THR A 717 -15.23 25.11 4.23
C THR A 717 -14.34 24.70 3.05
N ILE A 718 -13.74 23.51 3.17
CA ILE A 718 -12.80 22.98 2.19
C ILE A 718 -13.48 22.72 0.85
N GLY A 719 -12.86 23.16 -0.24
CA GLY A 719 -13.37 22.91 -1.59
C GLY A 719 -14.66 23.66 -1.94
N LYS A 720 -15.01 24.72 -1.21
CA LYS A 720 -16.13 25.61 -1.54
C LYS A 720 -15.77 27.06 -1.28
N LYS A 721 -16.04 27.91 -2.27
CA LYS A 721 -16.01 29.37 -2.13
C LYS A 721 -17.34 29.84 -1.57
N VAL A 722 -17.45 29.93 -0.24
CA VAL A 722 -18.68 30.39 0.42
C VAL A 722 -18.87 31.88 0.08
N SER A 723 -20.02 32.22 -0.52
CA SER A 723 -20.26 33.58 -1.00
C SER A 723 -20.48 34.53 0.17
N SER A 724 -19.46 35.32 0.50
CA SER A 724 -19.57 36.43 1.46
C SER A 724 -20.37 37.60 0.87
N LYS A 725 -21.67 37.39 0.66
CA LYS A 725 -22.63 38.50 0.80
C LYS A 725 -22.43 39.03 2.21
N ARG A 726 -21.73 40.17 2.35
CA ARG A 726 -21.63 40.88 3.63
C ARG A 726 -23.05 41.19 4.08
N ILE A 727 -23.59 40.38 4.99
CA ILE A 727 -24.80 40.73 5.72
C ILE A 727 -24.38 41.92 6.58
N PRO A 728 -24.86 43.15 6.32
CA PRO A 728 -24.55 44.26 7.20
C PRO A 728 -25.11 43.91 8.57
N TYR A 729 -24.31 44.08 9.63
CA TYR A 729 -24.75 43.81 10.99
C TYR A 729 -25.88 44.79 11.33
N ALA A 730 -27.12 44.32 11.16
CA ALA A 730 -28.30 44.98 11.68
C ALA A 730 -28.32 44.70 13.19
N PRO A 731 -28.11 45.70 14.06
CA PRO A 731 -28.41 45.50 15.48
C PRO A 731 -29.89 45.12 15.61
N SER A 732 -30.22 44.27 16.57
CA SER A 732 -31.56 43.70 16.76
C SER A 732 -32.56 44.74 17.31
N GLY A 733 -32.87 45.74 16.50
CA GLY A 733 -34.02 46.63 16.64
C GLY A 733 -35.28 45.97 16.09
N GLU A 734 -36.40 46.29 16.72
CA GLU A 734 -37.74 45.71 16.55
C GLU A 734 -38.09 45.22 15.13
N ILE A 735 -38.57 43.98 15.04
CA ILE A 735 -39.18 43.41 13.82
C ILE A 735 -40.36 44.31 13.40
N PRO A 736 -40.34 44.95 12.21
CA PRO A 736 -41.48 45.72 11.74
C PRO A 736 -42.68 44.80 11.54
N LYS A 737 -43.77 45.04 12.27
CA LYS A 737 -45.03 44.30 12.07
C LYS A 737 -45.60 44.64 10.70
N PHE A 738 -45.36 43.77 9.72
CA PHE A 738 -45.99 43.87 8.41
C PHE A 738 -47.51 43.74 8.55
N SER A 739 -48.22 44.86 8.37
CA SER A 739 -49.67 44.88 8.23
C SER A 739 -50.06 44.27 6.88
N LEU A 740 -51.07 43.39 6.88
CA LEU A 740 -51.54 42.68 5.68
C LEU A 740 -52.41 43.54 4.73
N GLN A 741 -52.25 44.86 4.74
CA GLN A 741 -53.14 45.80 4.04
C GLN A 741 -52.53 46.51 2.83
N ASP A 742 -51.20 46.62 2.71
CA ASP A 742 -50.56 47.33 1.59
C ASP A 742 -50.09 46.39 0.45
N MET A 743 -51.03 46.06 -0.44
CA MET A 743 -50.76 45.36 -1.70
C MET A 743 -50.48 46.35 -2.85
N PRO A 744 -49.24 46.46 -3.38
CA PRO A 744 -48.91 47.39 -4.46
C PRO A 744 -49.49 46.92 -5.81
N ASN A 745 -50.65 47.47 -6.17
CA ASN A 745 -51.41 47.09 -7.36
C ASN A 745 -50.79 47.63 -8.67
N LYS A 746 -49.82 46.91 -9.25
CA LYS A 746 -49.30 47.16 -10.61
C LYS A 746 -49.00 45.83 -11.35
N LYS A 747 -49.72 45.60 -12.45
CA LYS A 747 -49.44 44.48 -13.38
C LYS A 747 -48.12 44.74 -14.14
N PRO A 748 -47.34 43.70 -14.48
CA PRO A 748 -46.30 43.83 -15.50
C PRO A 748 -46.94 44.19 -16.86
N ARG A 749 -46.22 44.97 -17.67
CA ARG A 749 -46.48 45.02 -19.12
C ARG A 749 -45.71 43.87 -19.79
N VAL A 750 -46.26 43.39 -20.90
CA VAL A 750 -45.68 42.39 -21.81
C VAL A 750 -44.48 43.00 -22.52
#